data_AF-A0A3P1ST97-F1
#
_entry.id   AF-A0A3P1ST97-F1
#
_cell.length_a   1.000
_cell.length_b   1.000
_cell.length_c   1.000
_cell.angle_alpha   90.00
_cell.angle_beta   90.00
_cell.angle_gamma   90.00
#
_symmetry.space_group_name_H-M   'P 1'
#
loop_
_entity.id
_entity.type
_entity.pdbx_description
1 polymer ?
#
loop_
_entity_poly.entity_id
_entity_poly.type
_entity_poly.pdbx_seq_one_letter_code
_entity_poly.pdbx_strand_id
1 'polypeptide(L)'
;MTLLSTTYHSTKAIQFKLKPACLFIFCALALSLLCNLAQAQETDTQPATTDFSPLSYIAPRSADLQSRLIRALQQKPDGYSPRTQHIDDEGNPLYTNRLILESSPYLIQHAHNPVDWHPWSKAALEKARRENKPVFLSIGYSTCHWCHVMERESFEETVIAEYLNRHFIAIKVDREEYPDIDQTYMMAAQLISQRGGWPLTAFITASGEPFFASTYYPPDQFLQLLQKVRQLWLDEQPELSLQAKRITTTIQHLMQGDTRNKRVGSSAIKQAQIQLLQQHDELSGGFGNAPKFPQESLQFLLIKLIDGEKTDILLDIFKTNLNAMQQGGIFDQVGGGFHRYATDPEWQIPHFEKMLYNQALLARIYLQGWRLTGEYSYRDTTEATLNYVLREMTGSNGLFYSATDADSNGEEGLFFVWQEQEIRQKLPPQDADLAISLYGVTTQGNFEQTNILHLPRSLDELAAELQRPLDNLRDQRNQINKQLLNLRQQRIPPGLDNKIISAWNSMMITAFAEAGKLLDREDYLTAAVRAAETMWLQCRNQDGGLQRICIKADNAAIGVQEDYAYFAQALITLYDISEDSRWLDRAILITREMNKRFWDQNNAGYFLSEQSLGLPLRPRSIQDGSIPSGNSIAHEVLHKLYTRTGREHYSELSEKLINQASGYLSQQPMGLGYLLGSMIEQRKGETGPLAYAARGNVSARGDLKEGKITIKLNVADGWHINSNQPLQPNLQPTSVTMDEKIQADIHFPEPLQRSLKFQATPLSLFEGENLIDITFDSLQLQATTIRIALQACNDKLCLPPEEVELSLRNAKNGY
;
A
#
# COMPACT_ATOMS: atom_id res chain seq x y z
N MET A 1 -2.95 -12.70 -44.58
CA MET A 1 -1.77 -12.37 -45.41
C MET A 1 -1.95 -10.94 -45.91
N THR A 2 -1.02 -10.06 -45.54
CA THR A 2 -0.91 -8.60 -45.85
C THR A 2 -2.11 -7.69 -45.51
N LEU A 3 -2.02 -7.02 -44.36
CA LEU A 3 -2.10 -5.56 -44.17
C LEU A 3 -2.23 -5.27 -42.67
N LEU A 4 -1.19 -4.69 -42.05
CA LEU A 4 -1.21 -3.77 -40.91
C LEU A 4 0.24 -3.60 -40.42
N SER A 5 1.01 -2.84 -41.19
CA SER A 5 2.22 -2.18 -40.72
C SER A 5 1.97 -0.69 -40.75
N THR A 6 2.36 0.00 -39.68
CA THR A 6 2.57 1.45 -39.48
C THR A 6 1.62 2.10 -38.46
N THR A 7 2.12 2.25 -37.23
CA THR A 7 2.18 3.52 -36.46
C THR A 7 2.65 3.23 -35.03
N TYR A 8 3.97 3.28 -34.80
CA TYR A 8 4.56 3.31 -33.46
C TYR A 8 5.74 4.27 -33.50
N HIS A 9 5.48 5.57 -33.37
CA HIS A 9 6.52 6.59 -33.13
C HIS A 9 5.90 7.80 -32.41
N SER A 10 6.01 7.83 -31.08
CA SER A 10 6.37 9.05 -30.32
C SER A 10 6.44 8.80 -28.80
N THR A 11 7.43 8.04 -28.33
CA THR A 11 7.90 8.16 -26.95
C THR A 11 9.33 8.70 -26.97
N LYS A 12 9.49 9.96 -26.57
CA LYS A 12 10.81 10.56 -26.35
C LYS A 12 11.48 9.82 -25.19
N ALA A 13 12.42 8.95 -25.53
CA ALA A 13 13.29 8.28 -24.58
C ALA A 13 14.15 9.31 -23.80
N ILE A 14 14.21 9.12 -22.48
CA ILE A 14 15.02 9.89 -21.54
C ILE A 14 16.48 9.50 -21.75
N GLN A 15 17.30 10.41 -22.30
CA GLN A 15 18.76 10.23 -22.33
C GLN A 15 19.37 10.58 -20.98
N PHE A 16 19.73 9.56 -20.19
CA PHE A 16 20.70 9.71 -19.12
C PHE A 16 22.09 9.91 -19.73
N LYS A 17 22.77 11.03 -19.42
CA LYS A 17 24.16 11.27 -19.80
C LYS A 17 25.11 10.36 -18.99
N LEU A 18 25.20 9.10 -19.37
CA LEU A 18 26.29 8.19 -19.02
C LEU A 18 27.37 8.27 -20.11
N LYS A 19 28.65 8.19 -19.72
CA LYS A 19 29.78 8.23 -20.68
C LYS A 19 29.61 7.14 -21.76
N PRO A 20 29.87 7.44 -23.05
CA PRO A 20 29.54 6.55 -24.18
C PRO A 20 30.24 5.17 -24.14
N ALA A 21 31.38 5.05 -23.47
CA ALA A 21 32.08 3.76 -23.31
C ALA A 21 31.36 2.77 -22.35
N CYS A 22 30.50 3.25 -21.45
CA CYS A 22 29.71 2.37 -20.56
C CYS A 22 28.44 1.82 -21.22
N LEU A 23 27.86 2.54 -22.18
CA LEU A 23 26.66 2.12 -22.91
C LEU A 23 26.95 0.98 -23.90
N PHE A 24 28.12 1.00 -24.55
CA PHE A 24 28.47 0.04 -25.61
C PHE A 24 28.66 -1.40 -25.09
N ILE A 25 29.20 -1.57 -23.88
CA ILE A 25 29.39 -2.91 -23.27
C ILE A 25 28.08 -3.41 -22.65
N PHE A 26 27.27 -2.51 -22.07
CA PHE A 26 25.93 -2.83 -21.55
C PHE A 26 25.01 -3.38 -22.66
N CYS A 27 25.05 -2.76 -23.84
CA CYS A 27 24.31 -3.23 -25.00
C CYS A 27 24.88 -4.54 -25.54
N ALA A 28 26.19 -4.75 -25.63
CA ALA A 28 26.72 -5.91 -26.35
C ALA A 28 26.31 -7.28 -25.77
N LEU A 29 26.31 -7.45 -24.44
CA LEU A 29 25.93 -8.74 -23.81
C LEU A 29 24.41 -8.85 -23.57
N ALA A 30 23.73 -7.78 -23.18
CA ALA A 30 22.27 -7.77 -23.08
C ALA A 30 21.59 -7.88 -24.44
N LEU A 31 22.09 -7.23 -25.51
CA LEU A 31 21.71 -7.53 -26.89
C LEU A 31 22.21 -8.92 -27.31
N SER A 32 23.35 -9.46 -26.83
CA SER A 32 23.69 -10.84 -27.20
C SER A 32 22.71 -11.86 -26.61
N LEU A 33 22.16 -11.61 -25.42
CA LEU A 33 21.09 -12.42 -24.83
C LEU A 33 19.75 -12.13 -25.52
N LEU A 34 19.40 -10.86 -25.78
CA LEU A 34 18.11 -10.46 -26.36
C LEU A 34 18.01 -10.67 -27.89
N CYS A 35 19.05 -10.34 -28.68
CA CYS A 35 19.08 -10.52 -30.15
C CYS A 35 19.22 -11.98 -30.57
N ASN A 36 19.95 -12.83 -29.82
CA ASN A 36 20.03 -14.25 -30.16
C ASN A 36 18.72 -15.00 -29.83
N LEU A 37 17.95 -14.53 -28.84
CA LEU A 37 16.59 -15.02 -28.59
C LEU A 37 15.61 -14.61 -29.70
N ALA A 38 15.79 -13.43 -30.31
CA ALA A 38 15.01 -13.00 -31.47
C ALA A 38 15.40 -13.75 -32.77
N GLN A 39 16.67 -14.12 -32.95
CA GLN A 39 17.12 -14.90 -34.13
C GLN A 39 16.74 -16.38 -34.07
N ALA A 40 16.40 -16.92 -32.90
CA ALA A 40 15.86 -18.28 -32.78
C ALA A 40 14.41 -18.40 -33.27
N GLN A 41 13.73 -17.30 -33.63
CA GLN A 41 12.37 -17.31 -34.17
C GLN A 41 12.27 -17.78 -35.64
N GLU A 42 13.38 -17.90 -36.38
CA GLU A 42 13.34 -18.20 -37.83
C GLU A 42 14.04 -19.50 -38.26
N THR A 43 14.49 -20.35 -37.34
CA THR A 43 15.02 -21.67 -37.70
C THR A 43 14.09 -22.79 -37.26
N ASP A 44 13.53 -23.48 -38.25
CA ASP A 44 12.86 -24.77 -38.14
C ASP A 44 13.68 -25.71 -37.24
N THR A 45 13.24 -25.90 -36.00
CA THR A 45 13.98 -26.65 -34.98
C THR A 45 13.66 -28.13 -35.14
N GLN A 46 14.61 -28.90 -35.67
CA GLN A 46 14.63 -30.33 -35.39
C GLN A 46 14.73 -30.54 -33.87
N PRO A 47 13.94 -31.44 -33.27
CA PRO A 47 14.05 -31.73 -31.85
C PRO A 47 15.43 -32.30 -31.56
N ALA A 48 16.23 -31.56 -30.80
CA ALA A 48 17.47 -32.06 -30.26
C ALA A 48 17.15 -33.25 -29.37
N THR A 49 17.53 -34.45 -29.80
CA THR A 49 17.44 -35.69 -29.02
C THR A 49 18.29 -35.51 -27.77
N THR A 50 17.64 -35.27 -26.64
CA THR A 50 18.28 -35.20 -25.34
C THR A 50 18.31 -36.61 -24.75
N ASP A 51 19.51 -37.15 -24.59
CA ASP A 51 19.75 -38.45 -23.97
C ASP A 51 19.71 -38.27 -22.43
N PHE A 52 18.51 -38.01 -21.89
CA PHE A 52 18.26 -37.95 -20.44
C PHE A 52 17.55 -39.23 -19.99
N SER A 53 18.21 -40.01 -19.14
CA SER A 53 17.57 -41.12 -18.44
C SER A 53 16.68 -40.58 -17.30
N PRO A 54 15.41 -40.99 -17.18
CA PRO A 54 14.43 -40.46 -16.23
C PRO A 54 14.62 -41.04 -14.81
N LEU A 55 15.84 -40.98 -14.29
CA LEU A 55 16.10 -41.19 -12.87
C LEU A 55 16.09 -39.83 -12.18
N SER A 56 15.04 -39.60 -11.38
CA SER A 56 14.84 -38.43 -10.53
C SER A 56 16.16 -37.96 -9.89
N TYR A 57 16.76 -36.91 -10.41
CA TYR A 57 17.94 -36.31 -9.77
C TYR A 57 17.50 -35.63 -8.46
N ILE A 58 17.66 -36.34 -7.34
CA ILE A 58 17.51 -35.78 -5.99
C ILE A 58 18.86 -35.23 -5.57
N ALA A 59 18.93 -33.92 -5.33
CA ALA A 59 20.15 -33.28 -4.85
C ALA A 59 20.65 -33.95 -3.55
N PRO A 60 21.96 -34.23 -3.38
CA PRO A 60 22.47 -34.86 -2.18
C PRO A 60 22.17 -34.02 -0.92
N ARG A 61 21.62 -34.66 0.12
CA ARG A 61 21.26 -34.02 1.40
C ARG A 61 21.94 -34.71 2.57
N SER A 62 22.19 -33.97 3.65
CA SER A 62 22.66 -34.57 4.91
C SER A 62 21.54 -35.40 5.55
N ALA A 63 21.91 -36.44 6.29
CA ALA A 63 20.96 -37.27 7.04
C ALA A 63 20.12 -36.44 8.05
N ASP A 64 20.73 -35.43 8.67
CA ASP A 64 20.03 -34.49 9.56
C ASP A 64 18.92 -33.71 8.82
N LEU A 65 19.25 -33.12 7.67
CA LEU A 65 18.26 -32.39 6.89
C LEU A 65 17.13 -33.32 6.44
N GLN A 66 17.46 -34.51 5.90
CA GLN A 66 16.45 -35.47 5.48
C GLN A 66 15.50 -35.84 6.63
N SER A 67 16.04 -36.05 7.83
CA SER A 67 15.25 -36.35 9.03
C SER A 67 14.32 -35.18 9.42
N ARG A 68 14.78 -33.93 9.27
CA ARG A 68 13.97 -32.74 9.53
C ARG A 68 12.82 -32.59 8.53
N LEU A 69 13.07 -32.85 7.24
CA LEU A 69 12.04 -32.77 6.20
C LEU A 69 10.95 -33.81 6.40
N ILE A 70 11.33 -35.07 6.69
CA ILE A 70 10.38 -36.15 6.99
C ILE A 70 9.53 -35.80 8.20
N ARG A 71 10.17 -35.32 9.29
CA ARG A 71 9.45 -34.90 10.50
C ARG A 71 8.47 -33.76 10.21
N ALA A 72 8.87 -32.76 9.44
CA ALA A 72 8.02 -31.63 9.11
C ALA A 72 6.81 -32.04 8.27
N LEU A 73 6.98 -32.99 7.33
CA LEU A 73 5.88 -33.56 6.57
C LEU A 73 4.91 -34.34 7.48
N GLN A 74 5.44 -35.17 8.38
CA GLN A 74 4.63 -35.93 9.36
C GLN A 74 3.87 -35.04 10.37
N GLN A 75 4.33 -33.81 10.57
CA GLN A 75 3.71 -32.84 11.48
C GLN A 75 2.67 -31.95 10.79
N LYS A 76 2.45 -32.10 9.48
CA LYS A 76 1.39 -31.37 8.79
C LYS A 76 0.02 -31.79 9.33
N PRO A 77 -0.92 -30.84 9.46
CA PRO A 77 -2.24 -31.13 10.01
C PRO A 77 -3.02 -32.09 9.13
N ASP A 78 -3.98 -32.80 9.73
CA ASP A 78 -4.94 -33.62 9.00
C ASP A 78 -5.65 -32.78 7.92
N GLY A 79 -5.68 -33.29 6.69
CA GLY A 79 -6.21 -32.56 5.52
C GLY A 79 -5.19 -31.70 4.77
N TYR A 80 -3.91 -31.71 5.16
CA TYR A 80 -2.84 -31.16 4.33
C TYR A 80 -2.76 -31.87 2.97
N SER A 81 -2.97 -31.12 1.89
CA SER A 81 -2.77 -31.60 0.53
C SER A 81 -1.49 -31.00 -0.04
N PRO A 82 -0.48 -31.81 -0.42
CA PRO A 82 0.67 -31.34 -1.17
C PRO A 82 0.22 -30.64 -2.46
N ARG A 83 0.74 -29.44 -2.71
CA ARG A 83 0.54 -28.73 -3.99
C ARG A 83 1.64 -29.17 -4.97
N THR A 84 1.39 -30.27 -5.67
CA THR A 84 2.27 -30.82 -6.71
C THR A 84 1.51 -31.84 -7.55
N GLN A 85 1.94 -32.07 -8.80
CA GLN A 85 1.47 -33.20 -9.61
C GLN A 85 2.22 -34.51 -9.31
N HIS A 86 3.30 -34.45 -8.52
CA HIS A 86 4.18 -35.57 -8.22
C HIS A 86 3.79 -36.26 -6.90
N ILE A 87 2.71 -37.03 -6.95
CA ILE A 87 2.20 -37.83 -5.83
C ILE A 87 2.30 -39.33 -6.11
N ASP A 88 2.52 -40.14 -5.08
CA ASP A 88 2.44 -41.61 -5.16
C ASP A 88 0.98 -42.12 -5.09
N ASP A 89 0.80 -43.43 -5.22
CA ASP A 89 -0.52 -44.09 -5.21
C ASP A 89 -1.24 -43.92 -3.85
N GLU A 90 -0.49 -43.63 -2.79
CA GLU A 90 -0.99 -43.35 -1.44
C GLU A 90 -1.25 -41.85 -1.20
N GLY A 91 -1.02 -40.98 -2.19
CA GLY A 91 -1.22 -39.53 -2.10
C GLY A 91 -0.09 -38.77 -1.39
N ASN A 92 1.05 -39.40 -1.12
CA ASN A 92 2.22 -38.74 -0.56
C ASN A 92 3.03 -38.05 -1.66
N PRO A 93 3.68 -36.92 -1.36
CA PRO A 93 4.49 -36.22 -2.34
C PRO A 93 5.81 -36.96 -2.59
N LEU A 94 6.16 -37.17 -3.87
CA LEU A 94 7.43 -37.79 -4.29
C LEU A 94 8.63 -36.90 -3.96
N TYR A 95 8.43 -35.58 -3.95
CA TYR A 95 9.46 -34.60 -3.63
C TYR A 95 9.07 -33.80 -2.39
N THR A 96 10.05 -33.51 -1.54
CA THR A 96 9.91 -32.56 -0.43
C THR A 96 11.23 -31.82 -0.28
N ASN A 97 11.22 -30.50 -0.27
CA ASN A 97 12.40 -29.64 -0.15
C ASN A 97 12.37 -28.79 1.12
N ARG A 98 13.35 -27.88 1.28
CA ARG A 98 13.55 -27.11 2.53
C ARG A 98 12.39 -26.20 2.89
N LEU A 99 11.58 -25.81 1.90
CA LEU A 99 10.49 -24.86 2.13
C LEU A 99 9.35 -25.45 3.00
N ILE A 100 9.30 -26.77 3.21
CA ILE A 100 8.36 -27.39 4.17
C ILE A 100 8.60 -26.92 5.62
N LEU A 101 9.79 -26.37 5.91
CA LEU A 101 10.21 -25.87 7.22
C LEU A 101 9.89 -24.39 7.44
N GLU A 102 9.45 -23.68 6.40
CA GLU A 102 9.14 -22.26 6.45
C GLU A 102 7.72 -22.03 6.97
N SER A 103 7.43 -20.81 7.43
CA SER A 103 6.10 -20.40 7.86
C SER A 103 5.27 -19.72 6.76
N SER A 104 5.93 -19.16 5.75
CA SER A 104 5.26 -18.48 4.63
C SER A 104 4.36 -19.48 3.87
N PRO A 105 3.06 -19.19 3.71
CA PRO A 105 2.18 -19.97 2.84
C PRO A 105 2.70 -20.07 1.41
N TYR A 106 3.26 -18.97 0.86
CA TYR A 106 3.88 -18.96 -0.46
C TYR A 106 5.04 -19.96 -0.56
N LEU A 107 5.97 -19.95 0.41
CA LEU A 107 7.09 -20.89 0.38
C LEU A 107 6.64 -22.33 0.55
N ILE A 108 5.69 -22.60 1.46
CA ILE A 108 5.14 -23.95 1.69
C ILE A 108 4.43 -24.49 0.43
N GLN A 109 3.78 -23.64 -0.36
CA GLN A 109 3.17 -24.06 -1.65
C GLN A 109 4.19 -24.67 -2.61
N HIS A 110 5.46 -24.29 -2.52
CA HIS A 110 6.56 -24.81 -3.34
C HIS A 110 7.35 -25.95 -2.68
N ALA A 111 6.94 -26.40 -1.49
CA ALA A 111 7.68 -27.38 -0.70
C ALA A 111 7.78 -28.76 -1.38
N HIS A 112 6.88 -29.05 -2.32
CA HIS A 112 6.79 -30.33 -3.02
C HIS A 112 7.17 -30.27 -4.49
N ASN A 113 7.68 -29.14 -4.97
CA ASN A 113 8.23 -29.07 -6.32
C ASN A 113 9.49 -29.98 -6.42
N PRO A 114 9.77 -30.57 -7.60
CA PRO A 114 11.01 -31.31 -7.86
C PRO A 114 12.27 -30.45 -7.78
N VAL A 115 12.15 -29.12 -7.88
CA VAL A 115 13.24 -28.18 -7.61
C VAL A 115 13.64 -28.25 -6.12
N ASP A 116 14.94 -28.42 -5.82
CA ASP A 116 15.49 -28.46 -4.46
C ASP A 116 15.63 -27.04 -3.89
N TRP A 117 14.49 -26.39 -3.66
CA TRP A 117 14.43 -25.02 -3.19
C TRP A 117 15.14 -24.80 -1.85
N HIS A 118 15.78 -23.64 -1.75
CA HIS A 118 16.29 -23.06 -0.53
C HIS A 118 15.48 -21.80 -0.16
N PRO A 119 15.21 -21.54 1.14
CA PRO A 119 14.82 -20.21 1.59
C PRO A 119 16.01 -19.26 1.49
N TRP A 120 15.73 -17.96 1.42
CA TRP A 120 16.79 -16.95 1.49
C TRP A 120 17.53 -17.02 2.82
N SER A 121 18.83 -17.30 2.77
CA SER A 121 19.64 -17.43 3.97
C SER A 121 21.12 -17.29 3.67
N LYS A 122 21.91 -16.92 4.70
CA LYS A 122 23.38 -16.95 4.62
C LYS A 122 23.89 -18.34 4.22
N ALA A 123 23.27 -19.40 4.74
CA ALA A 123 23.63 -20.79 4.44
C ALA A 123 23.45 -21.15 2.96
N ALA A 124 22.39 -20.65 2.30
CA ALA A 124 22.18 -20.86 0.87
C ALA A 124 23.25 -20.14 0.03
N LEU A 125 23.58 -18.88 0.35
CA LEU A 125 24.63 -18.12 -0.33
C LEU A 125 26.03 -18.71 -0.10
N GLU A 126 26.31 -19.22 1.10
CA GLU A 126 27.56 -19.93 1.41
C GLU A 126 27.67 -21.25 0.64
N LYS A 127 26.57 -21.99 0.49
CA LYS A 127 26.53 -23.19 -0.37
C LYS A 127 26.85 -22.82 -1.82
N ALA A 128 26.27 -21.75 -2.35
CA ALA A 128 26.56 -21.25 -3.70
C ALA A 128 28.06 -20.92 -3.87
N ARG A 129 28.66 -20.27 -2.87
CA ARG A 129 30.10 -19.96 -2.84
C ARG A 129 30.95 -21.24 -2.84
N ARG A 130 30.64 -22.20 -1.96
CA ARG A 130 31.41 -23.45 -1.82
C ARG A 130 31.33 -24.32 -3.07
N GLU A 131 30.18 -24.37 -3.73
CA GLU A 131 29.96 -25.17 -4.93
C GLU A 131 30.32 -24.45 -6.24
N ASN A 132 30.72 -23.18 -6.16
CA ASN A 132 30.97 -22.30 -7.31
C ASN A 132 29.80 -22.30 -8.33
N LYS A 133 28.57 -22.25 -7.82
CA LYS A 133 27.34 -22.20 -8.63
C LYS A 133 26.72 -20.81 -8.55
N PRO A 134 26.14 -20.29 -9.65
CA PRO A 134 25.29 -19.12 -9.57
C PRO A 134 24.01 -19.46 -8.80
N VAL A 135 23.38 -18.44 -8.22
CA VAL A 135 22.08 -18.57 -7.59
C VAL A 135 21.01 -18.22 -8.61
N PHE A 136 20.00 -19.09 -8.73
CA PHE A 136 18.73 -18.76 -9.36
C PHE A 136 17.78 -18.29 -8.26
N LEU A 137 17.29 -17.06 -8.37
CA LEU A 137 16.41 -16.43 -7.40
C LEU A 137 15.03 -16.23 -8.02
N SER A 138 14.00 -16.80 -7.37
CA SER A 138 12.60 -16.61 -7.73
C SER A 138 11.86 -15.91 -6.58
N ILE A 139 11.26 -14.75 -6.86
CA ILE A 139 10.52 -13.95 -5.86
C ILE A 139 9.04 -13.86 -6.27
N GLY A 140 8.14 -14.06 -5.31
CA GLY A 140 6.69 -13.96 -5.49
C GLY A 140 5.95 -13.92 -4.16
N TYR A 141 4.65 -14.19 -4.19
CA TYR A 141 3.74 -14.18 -3.04
C TYR A 141 2.52 -15.08 -3.33
N SER A 142 1.78 -15.45 -2.29
CA SER A 142 0.83 -16.58 -2.29
C SER A 142 -0.38 -16.43 -3.22
N THR A 143 -0.76 -15.19 -3.50
CA THR A 143 -1.98 -14.82 -4.25
C THR A 143 -1.67 -14.32 -5.66
N CYS A 144 -0.41 -14.48 -6.09
CA CYS A 144 0.09 -14.09 -7.41
C CYS A 144 -0.23 -15.15 -8.46
N HIS A 145 -1.19 -14.87 -9.36
CA HIS A 145 -1.56 -15.77 -10.45
C HIS A 145 -0.36 -16.19 -11.34
N TRP A 146 0.41 -15.25 -11.87
CA TRP A 146 1.56 -15.56 -12.73
C TRP A 146 2.66 -16.37 -12.03
N CYS A 147 2.72 -16.29 -10.70
CA CYS A 147 3.64 -17.10 -9.90
C CYS A 147 3.18 -18.56 -9.87
N HIS A 148 1.87 -18.82 -9.84
CA HIS A 148 1.28 -20.16 -9.98
C HIS A 148 1.44 -20.71 -11.40
N VAL A 149 1.28 -19.88 -12.43
CA VAL A 149 1.50 -20.28 -13.83
C VAL A 149 2.95 -20.76 -14.02
N MET A 150 3.92 -19.95 -13.58
CA MET A 150 5.34 -20.34 -13.68
C MET A 150 5.68 -21.59 -12.88
N GLU A 151 5.02 -21.79 -11.74
CA GLU A 151 5.20 -22.99 -10.94
C GLU A 151 4.74 -24.25 -11.67
N ARG A 152 3.50 -24.24 -12.14
CA ARG A 152 2.89 -25.37 -12.84
C ARG A 152 3.62 -25.71 -14.14
N GLU A 153 3.98 -24.69 -14.92
CA GLU A 153 4.56 -24.90 -16.24
C GLU A 153 6.08 -25.15 -16.21
N SER A 154 6.80 -24.66 -15.20
CA SER A 154 8.28 -24.74 -15.18
C SER A 154 8.88 -25.42 -13.94
N PHE A 155 8.36 -25.16 -12.73
CA PHE A 155 8.97 -25.69 -11.51
C PHE A 155 8.49 -27.11 -11.16
N GLU A 156 7.32 -27.51 -11.67
CA GLU A 156 6.83 -28.88 -11.64
C GLU A 156 7.39 -29.75 -12.78
N GLU A 157 8.02 -29.17 -13.80
CA GLU A 157 8.62 -29.92 -14.90
C GLU A 157 9.97 -30.54 -14.49
N THR A 158 10.04 -31.87 -14.46
CA THR A 158 11.20 -32.60 -13.94
C THR A 158 12.48 -32.29 -14.71
N VAL A 159 12.42 -32.16 -16.04
CA VAL A 159 13.59 -31.81 -16.86
C VAL A 159 14.19 -30.45 -16.47
N ILE A 160 13.34 -29.45 -16.25
CA ILE A 160 13.77 -28.10 -15.83
C ILE A 160 14.31 -28.15 -14.41
N ALA A 161 13.61 -28.85 -13.51
CA ALA A 161 14.01 -28.98 -12.11
C ALA A 161 15.35 -29.70 -11.94
N GLU A 162 15.60 -30.77 -12.69
CA GLU A 162 16.88 -31.46 -12.68
C GLU A 162 18.01 -30.56 -13.17
N TYR A 163 17.78 -29.80 -14.24
CA TYR A 163 18.76 -28.84 -14.75
C TYR A 163 19.10 -27.78 -13.70
N LEU A 164 18.09 -27.20 -13.05
CA LEU A 164 18.25 -26.25 -11.94
C LEU A 164 19.08 -26.86 -10.80
N ASN A 165 18.67 -28.03 -10.30
CA ASN A 165 19.29 -28.68 -9.14
C ASN A 165 20.77 -29.06 -9.38
N ARG A 166 21.15 -29.36 -10.64
CA ARG A 166 22.53 -29.69 -11.00
C ARG A 166 23.41 -28.44 -11.09
N HIS A 167 22.90 -27.35 -11.65
CA HIS A 167 23.72 -26.23 -12.11
C HIS A 167 23.60 -24.95 -11.27
N PHE A 168 22.57 -24.83 -10.45
CA PHE A 168 22.25 -23.62 -9.68
C PHE A 168 22.03 -23.95 -8.20
N ILE A 169 22.11 -22.92 -7.36
CA ILE A 169 21.43 -22.94 -6.06
C ILE A 169 20.11 -22.17 -6.24
N ALA A 170 19.00 -22.90 -6.23
CA ALA A 170 17.67 -22.32 -6.40
C ALA A 170 17.15 -21.76 -5.07
N ILE A 171 16.90 -20.46 -5.01
CA ILE A 171 16.37 -19.77 -3.83
C ILE A 171 14.98 -19.20 -4.15
N LYS A 172 14.02 -19.47 -3.26
CA LYS A 172 12.65 -18.97 -3.31
C LYS A 172 12.45 -17.93 -2.21
N VAL A 173 11.78 -16.82 -2.55
CA VAL A 173 11.57 -15.69 -1.61
C VAL A 173 10.12 -15.24 -1.66
N ASP A 174 9.50 -15.15 -0.49
CA ASP A 174 8.25 -14.41 -0.30
C ASP A 174 8.56 -12.92 -0.16
N ARG A 175 8.10 -12.10 -1.12
CA ARG A 175 8.29 -10.64 -1.09
C ARG A 175 7.61 -9.99 0.11
N GLU A 176 6.56 -10.61 0.63
CA GLU A 176 5.81 -10.09 1.76
C GLU A 176 6.55 -10.30 3.08
N GLU A 177 7.42 -11.30 3.16
CA GLU A 177 8.34 -11.48 4.30
C GLU A 177 9.64 -10.68 4.13
N TYR A 178 10.14 -10.54 2.89
CA TYR A 178 11.42 -9.90 2.58
C TYR A 178 11.30 -8.78 1.53
N PRO A 179 10.65 -7.65 1.86
CA PRO A 179 10.46 -6.54 0.92
C PRO A 179 11.79 -5.86 0.52
N ASP A 180 12.83 -5.97 1.34
CA ASP A 180 14.16 -5.43 1.04
C ASP A 180 14.88 -6.21 -0.06
N ILE A 181 14.73 -7.54 -0.03
CA ILE A 181 15.21 -8.42 -1.11
C ILE A 181 14.42 -8.14 -2.39
N ASP A 182 13.09 -8.14 -2.31
CA ASP A 182 12.20 -7.84 -3.43
C ASP A 182 12.54 -6.51 -4.09
N GLN A 183 12.64 -5.43 -3.31
CA GLN A 183 12.94 -4.10 -3.82
C GLN A 183 14.30 -4.05 -4.53
N THR A 184 15.32 -4.70 -3.98
CA THR A 184 16.67 -4.73 -4.58
C THR A 184 16.65 -5.37 -5.96
N TYR A 185 16.00 -6.52 -6.09
CA TYR A 185 15.97 -7.26 -7.35
C TYR A 185 14.92 -6.75 -8.33
N MET A 186 13.85 -6.10 -7.86
CA MET A 186 12.91 -5.36 -8.72
C MET A 186 13.62 -4.20 -9.42
N MET A 187 14.47 -3.44 -8.70
CA MET A 187 15.30 -2.41 -9.32
C MET A 187 16.28 -2.99 -10.34
N ALA A 188 16.87 -4.16 -10.04
CA ALA A 188 17.72 -4.85 -11.00
C ALA A 188 16.93 -5.26 -12.27
N ALA A 189 15.72 -5.79 -12.12
CA ALA A 189 14.87 -6.18 -13.26
C ALA A 189 14.51 -4.97 -14.13
N GLN A 190 14.13 -3.86 -13.52
CA GLN A 190 13.82 -2.60 -14.22
C GLN A 190 15.05 -2.03 -14.94
N LEU A 191 16.24 -2.14 -14.36
CA LEU A 191 17.48 -1.66 -14.99
C LEU A 191 17.96 -2.55 -16.13
N ILE A 192 17.87 -3.87 -15.97
CA ILE A 192 18.44 -4.84 -16.90
C ILE A 192 17.46 -5.13 -18.05
N SER A 193 16.21 -5.42 -17.71
CA SER A 193 15.20 -5.90 -18.67
C SER A 193 14.17 -4.84 -19.05
N GLN A 194 14.17 -3.67 -18.40
CA GLN A 194 13.13 -2.63 -18.54
C GLN A 194 11.71 -3.13 -18.22
N ARG A 195 11.60 -4.29 -17.56
CA ARG A 195 10.37 -4.89 -17.07
C ARG A 195 10.44 -4.98 -15.55
N GLY A 196 9.27 -4.93 -14.92
CA GLY A 196 9.10 -5.18 -13.49
C GLY A 196 7.79 -5.91 -13.26
N GLY A 197 7.71 -6.65 -12.16
CA GLY A 197 6.55 -7.46 -11.82
C GLY A 197 6.95 -8.81 -11.26
N TRP A 198 5.93 -9.60 -10.90
CA TRP A 198 6.09 -10.94 -10.36
C TRP A 198 5.43 -11.96 -11.29
N PRO A 199 5.95 -13.20 -11.38
CA PRO A 199 7.13 -13.73 -10.69
C PRO A 199 8.41 -13.03 -11.15
N LEU A 200 9.29 -12.72 -10.20
CA LEU A 200 10.59 -12.13 -10.51
C LEU A 200 11.62 -13.25 -10.64
N THR A 201 12.35 -13.24 -11.75
CA THR A 201 13.43 -14.18 -12.07
C THR A 201 14.76 -13.44 -12.06
N ALA A 202 15.68 -13.81 -11.18
CA ALA A 202 17.02 -13.22 -11.14
C ALA A 202 18.13 -14.28 -11.06
N PHE A 203 19.29 -13.95 -11.64
CA PHE A 203 20.51 -14.71 -11.46
C PHE A 203 21.57 -13.83 -10.78
N ILE A 204 22.10 -14.34 -9.67
CA ILE A 204 22.95 -13.57 -8.77
C ILE A 204 24.22 -14.33 -8.40
N THR A 205 25.27 -13.60 -8.03
CA THR A 205 26.50 -14.18 -7.49
C THR A 205 26.26 -14.70 -6.07
N ALA A 206 27.20 -15.52 -5.54
CA ALA A 206 27.16 -15.95 -4.15
C ALA A 206 27.33 -14.81 -3.11
N SER A 207 27.61 -13.59 -3.58
CA SER A 207 27.63 -12.36 -2.77
C SER A 207 26.33 -11.56 -2.87
N GLY A 208 25.32 -12.08 -3.58
CA GLY A 208 24.01 -11.42 -3.74
C GLY A 208 23.95 -10.39 -4.87
N GLU A 209 25.02 -10.21 -5.66
CA GLU A 209 25.07 -9.21 -6.73
C GLU A 209 24.32 -9.72 -7.98
N PRO A 210 23.31 -8.99 -8.51
CA PRO A 210 22.58 -9.43 -9.69
C PRO A 210 23.37 -9.16 -10.97
N PHE A 211 23.45 -10.16 -11.84
CA PHE A 211 23.95 -9.99 -13.22
C PHE A 211 22.84 -10.17 -14.28
N PHE A 212 21.69 -10.72 -13.89
CA PHE A 212 20.50 -10.79 -14.72
C PHE A 212 19.24 -10.71 -13.85
N ALA A 213 18.20 -10.03 -14.32
CA ALA A 213 16.89 -10.01 -13.68
C ALA A 213 15.79 -9.67 -14.70
N SER A 214 14.65 -10.36 -14.60
CA SER A 214 13.44 -10.15 -15.41
C SER A 214 12.20 -10.71 -14.67
N THR A 215 11.11 -10.95 -15.39
CA THR A 215 9.84 -11.45 -14.84
C THR A 215 9.59 -12.92 -15.23
N TYR A 216 8.51 -13.17 -15.98
CA TYR A 216 8.05 -14.48 -16.42
C TYR A 216 8.75 -14.96 -17.69
N TYR A 217 8.98 -16.27 -17.79
CA TYR A 217 9.42 -16.96 -19.00
C TYR A 217 8.59 -18.22 -19.22
N PRO A 218 8.09 -18.48 -20.45
CA PRO A 218 7.54 -19.78 -20.82
C PRO A 218 8.59 -20.90 -20.68
N PRO A 219 8.17 -22.16 -20.48
CA PRO A 219 9.08 -23.27 -20.09
C PRO A 219 10.28 -23.47 -21.02
N ASP A 220 10.06 -23.51 -22.34
CA ASP A 220 11.14 -23.71 -23.32
C ASP A 220 12.17 -22.58 -23.30
N GLN A 221 11.68 -21.33 -23.20
CA GLN A 221 12.54 -20.15 -23.12
C GLN A 221 13.29 -20.11 -21.79
N PHE A 222 12.64 -20.57 -20.71
CA PHE A 222 13.24 -20.65 -19.39
C PHE A 222 14.40 -21.67 -19.39
N LEU A 223 14.23 -22.85 -19.98
CA LEU A 223 15.30 -23.83 -20.10
C LEU A 223 16.48 -23.31 -20.93
N GLN A 224 16.22 -22.65 -22.06
CA GLN A 224 17.27 -22.01 -22.87
C GLN A 224 18.02 -20.92 -22.10
N LEU A 225 17.30 -20.11 -21.32
CA LEU A 225 17.90 -19.10 -20.46
C LEU A 225 18.83 -19.73 -19.41
N LEU A 226 18.38 -20.81 -18.74
CA LEU A 226 19.20 -21.55 -17.77
C LEU A 226 20.48 -22.09 -18.41
N GLN A 227 20.37 -22.69 -19.60
CA GLN A 227 21.52 -23.20 -20.34
C GLN A 227 22.51 -22.10 -20.69
N LYS A 228 22.01 -20.95 -21.17
CA LYS A 228 22.85 -19.82 -21.53
C LYS A 228 23.57 -19.21 -20.32
N VAL A 229 22.86 -19.03 -19.21
CA VAL A 229 23.45 -18.51 -17.96
C VAL A 229 24.53 -19.46 -17.45
N ARG A 230 24.27 -20.77 -17.49
CA ARG A 230 25.27 -21.77 -17.08
C ARG A 230 26.52 -21.71 -17.94
N GLN A 231 26.37 -21.61 -19.25
CA GLN A 231 27.51 -21.46 -20.18
C GLN A 231 28.33 -20.21 -19.83
N LEU A 232 27.68 -19.04 -19.75
CA LEU A 232 28.36 -17.79 -19.42
C LEU A 232 29.05 -17.84 -18.04
N TRP A 233 28.46 -18.52 -17.06
CA TRP A 233 29.08 -18.70 -15.74
C TRP A 233 30.36 -19.53 -15.78
N LEU A 234 30.47 -20.49 -16.70
CA LEU A 234 31.67 -21.31 -16.87
C LEU A 234 32.74 -20.60 -17.69
N ASP A 235 32.32 -19.96 -18.77
CA ASP A 235 33.23 -19.42 -19.78
C ASP A 235 33.71 -18.00 -19.44
N GLU A 236 32.87 -17.19 -18.77
CA GLU A 236 33.02 -15.74 -18.60
C GLU A 236 32.71 -15.26 -17.15
N GLN A 237 32.99 -16.10 -16.14
CA GLN A 237 32.69 -15.78 -14.73
C GLN A 237 33.28 -14.44 -14.24
N PRO A 238 34.54 -14.07 -14.55
CA PRO A 238 35.12 -12.80 -14.12
C PRO A 238 34.39 -11.59 -14.70
N GLU A 239 34.01 -11.64 -15.97
CA GLU A 239 33.26 -10.60 -16.68
C GLU A 239 31.86 -10.43 -16.12
N LEU A 240 31.15 -11.54 -15.88
CA LEU A 240 29.83 -11.53 -15.22
C LEU A 240 29.91 -10.90 -13.81
N SER A 241 30.94 -11.24 -13.04
CA SER A 241 31.14 -10.69 -11.70
C SER A 241 31.40 -9.18 -11.73
N LEU A 242 32.15 -8.69 -12.73
CA LEU A 242 32.37 -7.26 -12.93
C LEU A 242 31.07 -6.55 -13.34
N GLN A 243 30.25 -7.17 -14.18
CA GLN A 243 28.93 -6.65 -14.56
C GLN A 243 28.01 -6.58 -13.34
N ALA A 244 27.97 -7.62 -12.52
CA ALA A 244 27.16 -7.67 -11.30
C ALA A 244 27.50 -6.52 -10.34
N LYS A 245 28.80 -6.24 -10.15
CA LYS A 245 29.28 -5.11 -9.35
C LYS A 245 28.85 -3.76 -9.92
N ARG A 246 28.89 -3.59 -11.25
CA ARG A 246 28.46 -2.34 -11.90
C ARG A 246 26.96 -2.10 -11.73
N ILE A 247 26.14 -3.14 -11.91
CA ILE A 247 24.69 -3.08 -11.68
C ILE A 247 24.42 -2.71 -10.21
N THR A 248 25.05 -3.42 -9.27
CA THR A 248 24.92 -3.14 -7.83
C THR A 248 25.29 -1.71 -7.46
N THR A 249 26.42 -1.19 -8.00
CA THR A 249 26.85 0.20 -7.79
C THR A 249 25.84 1.20 -8.36
N THR A 250 25.23 0.88 -9.51
CA THR A 250 24.22 1.73 -10.15
C THR A 250 22.94 1.78 -9.31
N ILE A 251 22.47 0.63 -8.83
CA ILE A 251 21.34 0.54 -7.89
C ILE A 251 21.65 1.38 -6.65
N GLN A 252 22.83 1.21 -6.03
CA GLN A 252 23.23 1.99 -4.86
C GLN A 252 23.17 3.51 -5.10
N HIS A 253 23.64 4.00 -6.26
CA HIS A 253 23.55 5.42 -6.60
C HIS A 253 22.10 5.90 -6.79
N LEU A 254 21.25 5.10 -7.42
CA LEU A 254 19.82 5.45 -7.59
C LEU A 254 19.10 5.53 -6.23
N MET A 255 19.47 4.66 -5.28
CA MET A 255 18.89 4.61 -3.95
C MET A 255 19.40 5.68 -3.00
N GLN A 256 20.61 6.19 -3.20
CA GLN A 256 21.12 7.32 -2.42
C GLN A 256 20.46 8.64 -2.83
N GLY A 257 20.00 8.74 -4.08
CA GLY A 257 19.43 9.95 -4.66
C GLY A 257 20.48 11.01 -4.98
N ASP A 258 20.08 12.04 -5.73
CA ASP A 258 20.91 13.23 -5.93
C ASP A 258 20.86 14.09 -4.65
N THR A 259 21.89 14.01 -3.82
CA THR A 259 22.01 14.74 -2.54
C THR A 259 22.29 16.23 -2.71
N ARG A 260 22.36 16.73 -3.95
CA ARG A 260 22.42 18.18 -4.18
C ARG A 260 21.11 18.80 -3.73
N ASN A 261 21.13 19.44 -2.56
CA ASN A 261 20.02 20.22 -2.03
C ASN A 261 19.47 21.16 -3.10
N LYS A 262 18.32 20.79 -3.67
CA LYS A 262 17.50 21.70 -4.46
C LYS A 262 16.42 22.23 -3.54
N ARG A 263 16.13 23.52 -3.63
CA ARG A 263 14.93 24.06 -2.97
C ARG A 263 13.70 23.37 -3.59
N VAL A 264 13.12 22.41 -2.88
CA VAL A 264 11.80 21.88 -3.21
C VAL A 264 10.80 22.95 -2.83
N GLY A 265 10.40 23.76 -3.80
CA GLY A 265 9.47 24.86 -3.61
C GLY A 265 8.10 24.57 -4.21
N SER A 266 7.39 25.65 -4.53
CA SER A 266 6.14 25.64 -5.29
C SER A 266 6.28 25.06 -6.70
N SER A 267 7.50 24.99 -7.26
CA SER A 267 7.75 24.42 -8.59
C SER A 267 7.43 22.93 -8.69
N ALA A 268 7.82 22.13 -7.69
CA ALA A 268 7.54 20.70 -7.66
C ALA A 268 6.02 20.42 -7.56
N ILE A 269 5.31 21.22 -6.75
CA ILE A 269 3.85 21.17 -6.62
C ILE A 269 3.18 21.49 -7.97
N LYS A 270 3.59 22.59 -8.62
CA LYS A 270 3.07 22.98 -9.94
C LYS A 270 3.35 21.93 -11.02
N GLN A 271 4.54 21.34 -11.00
CA GLN A 271 4.88 20.26 -11.93
C GLN A 271 4.02 19.01 -11.69
N ALA A 272 3.79 18.63 -10.43
CA ALA A 272 2.91 17.51 -10.10
C ALA A 272 1.48 17.76 -10.60
N GLN A 273 0.93 18.96 -10.39
CA GLN A 273 -0.39 19.35 -10.91
C GLN A 273 -0.45 19.23 -12.45
N ILE A 274 0.56 19.71 -13.16
CA ILE A 274 0.62 19.59 -14.63
C ILE A 274 0.68 18.12 -15.07
N GLN A 275 1.49 17.30 -14.40
CA GLN A 275 1.62 15.89 -14.77
C GLN A 275 0.36 15.08 -14.45
N LEU A 276 -0.31 15.36 -13.33
CA LEU A 276 -1.61 14.75 -13.00
C LEU A 276 -2.65 15.07 -14.08
N LEU A 277 -2.73 16.33 -14.52
CA LEU A 277 -3.61 16.74 -15.61
C LEU A 277 -3.28 16.04 -16.94
N GLN A 278 -2.00 15.81 -17.23
CA GLN A 278 -1.56 15.17 -18.47
C GLN A 278 -1.76 13.65 -18.50
N GLN A 279 -1.69 13.00 -17.33
CA GLN A 279 -1.80 11.55 -17.21
C GLN A 279 -3.22 11.09 -16.89
N HIS A 280 -4.11 12.00 -16.50
CA HIS A 280 -5.50 11.67 -16.23
C HIS A 280 -6.19 11.16 -17.48
N ASP A 281 -6.87 10.02 -17.36
CA ASP A 281 -7.78 9.53 -18.37
C ASP A 281 -9.16 10.15 -18.15
N GLU A 282 -9.49 11.17 -18.95
CA GLU A 282 -10.76 11.90 -18.88
C GLU A 282 -11.98 11.02 -19.24
N LEU A 283 -11.78 9.93 -19.99
CA LEU A 283 -12.87 9.07 -20.45
C LEU A 283 -13.20 7.97 -19.44
N SER A 284 -12.17 7.28 -18.96
CA SER A 284 -12.33 6.10 -18.11
C SER A 284 -11.82 6.28 -16.69
N GLY A 285 -11.37 7.49 -16.32
CA GLY A 285 -10.81 7.78 -15.00
C GLY A 285 -9.48 7.07 -14.72
N GLY A 286 -8.79 7.52 -13.66
CA GLY A 286 -7.47 7.03 -13.28
C GLY A 286 -6.33 7.78 -13.95
N PHE A 287 -5.15 7.17 -13.89
CA PHE A 287 -3.92 7.71 -14.47
C PHE A 287 -3.23 6.67 -15.34
N GLY A 288 -2.80 7.10 -16.53
CA GLY A 288 -2.09 6.24 -17.48
C GLY A 288 -2.98 5.25 -18.21
N ASN A 289 -2.34 4.29 -18.89
CA ASN A 289 -3.01 3.29 -19.72
C ASN A 289 -3.18 1.95 -18.98
N ALA A 290 -3.88 1.01 -19.61
CA ALA A 290 -4.00 -0.36 -19.14
C ALA A 290 -2.64 -1.09 -19.06
N PRO A 291 -2.42 -2.00 -18.08
CA PRO A 291 -3.33 -2.30 -16.96
C PRO A 291 -3.44 -1.13 -15.97
N LYS A 292 -4.65 -0.90 -15.45
CA LYS A 292 -4.95 0.24 -14.56
C LYS A 292 -4.85 -0.11 -13.09
N PHE A 293 -4.02 0.63 -12.38
CA PHE A 293 -3.88 0.57 -10.91
C PHE A 293 -4.55 1.80 -10.26
N PRO A 294 -5.13 1.68 -9.06
CA PRO A 294 -5.76 2.81 -8.36
C PRO A 294 -4.84 4.01 -8.07
N GLN A 295 -3.52 3.76 -7.96
CA GLN A 295 -2.49 4.77 -7.71
C GLN A 295 -2.78 5.61 -6.46
N GLU A 296 -2.99 4.94 -5.33
CA GLU A 296 -3.50 5.52 -4.09
C GLU A 296 -2.68 6.73 -3.61
N SER A 297 -1.35 6.69 -3.73
CA SER A 297 -0.46 7.81 -3.37
C SER A 297 -0.74 9.08 -4.19
N LEU A 298 -1.13 8.93 -5.47
CA LEU A 298 -1.53 10.06 -6.33
C LEU A 298 -2.92 10.57 -5.97
N GLN A 299 -3.84 9.69 -5.56
CA GLN A 299 -5.15 10.10 -5.06
C GLN A 299 -5.02 10.89 -3.74
N PHE A 300 -4.15 10.47 -2.81
CA PHE A 300 -3.81 11.24 -1.62
C PHE A 300 -3.19 12.59 -1.96
N LEU A 301 -2.30 12.65 -2.96
CA LEU A 301 -1.77 13.93 -3.45
C LEU A 301 -2.87 14.84 -3.99
N LEU A 302 -3.80 14.32 -4.80
CA LEU A 302 -4.95 15.09 -5.31
C LEU A 302 -5.75 15.69 -4.16
N ILE A 303 -6.10 14.91 -3.14
CA ILE A 303 -6.81 15.38 -1.94
C ILE A 303 -6.10 16.60 -1.32
N LYS A 304 -4.76 16.57 -1.22
CA LYS A 304 -3.98 17.68 -0.65
C LYS A 304 -3.86 18.91 -1.57
N LEU A 305 -4.12 18.75 -2.87
CA LEU A 305 -4.11 19.84 -3.85
C LEU A 305 -5.48 20.52 -4.01
N ILE A 306 -6.59 19.89 -3.59
CA ILE A 306 -8.00 20.36 -3.70
C ILE A 306 -8.33 21.46 -2.66
N ASP A 307 -7.43 22.42 -2.51
CA ASP A 307 -7.59 23.58 -1.61
C ASP A 307 -6.68 24.72 -2.10
N GLY A 308 -6.54 24.83 -3.42
CA GLY A 308 -5.56 25.71 -4.05
C GLY A 308 -6.03 26.23 -5.40
N GLU A 309 -5.08 26.71 -6.21
CA GLU A 309 -5.36 27.06 -7.61
C GLU A 309 -5.92 25.84 -8.36
N LYS A 310 -6.98 26.04 -9.16
CA LYS A 310 -7.68 24.99 -9.93
C LYS A 310 -8.43 23.93 -9.11
N THR A 311 -8.88 24.28 -7.90
CA THR A 311 -9.66 23.37 -7.04
C THR A 311 -10.78 22.65 -7.79
N ASP A 312 -11.59 23.36 -8.59
CA ASP A 312 -12.71 22.74 -9.33
C ASP A 312 -12.26 21.66 -10.32
N ILE A 313 -11.18 21.91 -11.08
CA ILE A 313 -10.64 20.96 -12.07
C ILE A 313 -10.07 19.73 -11.37
N LEU A 314 -9.31 19.92 -10.28
CA LEU A 314 -8.71 18.81 -9.55
C LEU A 314 -9.76 17.97 -8.82
N LEU A 315 -10.82 18.62 -8.32
CA LEU A 315 -11.96 17.94 -7.73
C LEU A 315 -12.72 17.11 -8.76
N ASP A 316 -12.92 17.64 -9.97
CA ASP A 316 -13.56 16.91 -11.08
C ASP A 316 -12.76 15.65 -11.45
N ILE A 317 -11.44 15.78 -11.66
CA ILE A 317 -10.54 14.64 -11.90
C ILE A 317 -10.65 13.58 -10.80
N PHE A 318 -10.64 14.04 -9.55
CA PHE A 318 -10.74 13.13 -8.42
C PHE A 318 -12.10 12.40 -8.40
N LYS A 319 -13.21 13.10 -8.67
CA LYS A 319 -14.53 12.47 -8.80
C LYS A 319 -14.57 11.48 -9.96
N THR A 320 -14.03 11.82 -11.12
CA THR A 320 -13.97 10.93 -12.29
C THR A 320 -13.20 9.64 -11.97
N ASN A 321 -12.06 9.75 -11.29
CA ASN A 321 -11.29 8.59 -10.84
C ASN A 321 -12.11 7.69 -9.89
N LEU A 322 -12.73 8.25 -8.86
CA LEU A 322 -13.50 7.48 -7.87
C LEU A 322 -14.76 6.86 -8.47
N ASN A 323 -15.46 7.60 -9.33
CA ASN A 323 -16.67 7.12 -10.00
C ASN A 323 -16.35 5.94 -10.93
N ALA A 324 -15.28 6.04 -11.73
CA ALA A 324 -14.87 4.96 -12.61
C ALA A 324 -14.52 3.69 -11.84
N MET A 325 -13.70 3.80 -10.78
CA MET A 325 -13.31 2.64 -9.98
C MET A 325 -14.49 2.00 -9.21
N GLN A 326 -15.40 2.80 -8.63
CA GLN A 326 -16.52 2.23 -7.87
C GLN A 326 -17.60 1.61 -8.76
N GLN A 327 -17.72 2.10 -10.00
CA GLN A 327 -18.68 1.57 -10.98
C GLN A 327 -18.10 0.39 -11.75
N GLY A 328 -16.79 0.30 -11.89
CA GLY A 328 -16.10 -0.80 -12.57
C GLY A 328 -16.21 -2.14 -11.84
N GLY A 329 -15.75 -3.19 -12.52
CA GLY A 329 -15.60 -4.53 -11.96
C GLY A 329 -14.42 -4.66 -11.00
N ILE A 330 -13.52 -3.66 -10.94
CA ILE A 330 -12.49 -3.57 -9.89
C ILE A 330 -13.08 -3.47 -8.48
N PHE A 331 -14.27 -2.88 -8.33
CA PHE A 331 -15.02 -2.92 -7.08
C PHE A 331 -16.00 -4.08 -7.09
N ASP A 332 -15.92 -4.97 -6.10
CA ASP A 332 -16.84 -6.10 -5.98
C ASP A 332 -18.23 -5.60 -5.60
N GLN A 333 -19.09 -5.49 -6.61
CA GLN A 333 -20.44 -4.93 -6.49
C GLN A 333 -21.35 -5.68 -5.50
N VAL A 334 -21.03 -6.94 -5.16
CA VAL A 334 -21.85 -7.81 -4.29
C VAL A 334 -21.30 -7.85 -2.87
N GLY A 335 -20.00 -8.15 -2.72
CA GLY A 335 -19.36 -8.32 -1.42
C GLY A 335 -18.70 -7.07 -0.86
N GLY A 336 -18.46 -6.06 -1.69
CA GLY A 336 -17.59 -4.94 -1.38
C GLY A 336 -16.11 -5.29 -1.43
N GLY A 337 -15.29 -4.26 -1.23
CA GLY A 337 -13.85 -4.34 -1.36
C GLY A 337 -13.37 -4.28 -2.80
N PHE A 338 -12.11 -3.90 -2.96
CA PHE A 338 -11.46 -3.67 -4.25
C PHE A 338 -10.53 -4.81 -4.62
N HIS A 339 -10.59 -5.21 -5.88
CA HIS A 339 -9.54 -5.97 -6.52
C HIS A 339 -8.29 -5.11 -6.74
N ARG A 340 -7.13 -5.75 -6.89
CA ARG A 340 -5.83 -5.05 -6.86
C ARG A 340 -5.65 -4.07 -8.02
N TYR A 341 -6.06 -4.46 -9.22
CA TYR A 341 -5.97 -3.65 -10.44
C TYR A 341 -6.89 -4.22 -11.54
N ALA A 342 -7.10 -3.43 -12.61
CA ALA A 342 -7.83 -3.85 -13.79
C ALA A 342 -6.90 -4.07 -14.99
N THR A 343 -7.21 -5.04 -15.83
CA THR A 343 -6.44 -5.37 -17.05
C THR A 343 -6.79 -4.46 -18.22
N ASP A 344 -8.00 -3.90 -18.19
CA ASP A 344 -8.59 -3.04 -19.21
C ASP A 344 -8.57 -1.56 -18.77
N PRO A 345 -8.71 -0.61 -19.71
CA PRO A 345 -8.77 0.80 -19.38
C PRO A 345 -10.10 1.23 -18.72
N GLU A 346 -11.19 0.47 -18.86
CA GLU A 346 -12.52 0.82 -18.33
C GLU A 346 -12.76 0.37 -16.88
N TRP A 347 -11.77 -0.24 -16.23
CA TRP A 347 -11.86 -0.82 -14.88
C TRP A 347 -12.83 -2.00 -14.75
N GLN A 348 -13.20 -2.65 -15.85
CA GLN A 348 -14.21 -3.70 -15.87
C GLN A 348 -13.67 -5.09 -15.55
N ILE A 349 -12.46 -5.42 -16.00
CA ILE A 349 -11.86 -6.75 -15.89
C ILE A 349 -10.75 -6.70 -14.82
N PRO A 350 -11.07 -7.03 -13.55
CA PRO A 350 -10.08 -7.05 -12.50
C PRO A 350 -9.11 -8.22 -12.67
N HIS A 351 -7.92 -8.07 -12.11
CA HIS A 351 -7.24 -9.23 -11.51
C HIS A 351 -7.85 -9.47 -10.13
N PHE A 352 -8.47 -10.64 -9.94
CA PHE A 352 -9.45 -10.86 -8.86
C PHE A 352 -8.86 -10.94 -7.45
N GLU A 353 -7.54 -10.83 -7.31
CA GLU A 353 -6.85 -10.69 -6.04
C GLU A 353 -7.32 -9.45 -5.27
N LYS A 354 -7.52 -9.58 -3.95
CA LYS A 354 -7.79 -8.44 -3.06
C LYS A 354 -6.75 -8.36 -1.96
N MET A 355 -6.03 -7.23 -1.91
CA MET A 355 -4.99 -6.99 -0.91
C MET A 355 -5.51 -6.12 0.24
N LEU A 356 -5.07 -6.40 1.47
CA LEU A 356 -5.46 -5.63 2.66
C LEU A 356 -5.07 -4.15 2.53
N TYR A 357 -3.89 -3.86 1.98
CA TYR A 357 -3.44 -2.48 1.81
C TYR A 357 -4.30 -1.70 0.81
N ASN A 358 -4.80 -2.33 -0.27
CA ASN A 358 -5.72 -1.68 -1.19
C ASN A 358 -7.02 -1.32 -0.46
N GLN A 359 -7.55 -2.25 0.34
CA GLN A 359 -8.76 -2.00 1.14
C GLN A 359 -8.57 -0.82 2.09
N ALA A 360 -7.44 -0.79 2.82
CA ALA A 360 -7.15 0.27 3.79
C ALA A 360 -7.02 1.64 3.11
N LEU A 361 -6.22 1.73 2.05
CA LEU A 361 -5.93 3.00 1.40
C LEU A 361 -7.13 3.51 0.61
N LEU A 362 -7.84 2.65 -0.13
CA LEU A 362 -9.03 3.06 -0.88
C LEU A 362 -10.19 3.42 0.04
N ALA A 363 -10.43 2.70 1.15
CA ALA A 363 -11.43 3.11 2.12
C ALA A 363 -11.17 4.54 2.64
N ARG A 364 -9.90 4.89 2.92
CA ARG A 364 -9.53 6.26 3.33
C ARG A 364 -9.75 7.27 2.20
N ILE A 365 -9.38 6.93 0.97
CA ILE A 365 -9.54 7.82 -0.20
C ILE A 365 -11.03 8.10 -0.45
N TYR A 366 -11.89 7.08 -0.45
CA TYR A 366 -13.34 7.25 -0.60
C TYR A 366 -13.96 7.98 0.59
N LEU A 367 -13.49 7.75 1.81
CA LEU A 367 -13.92 8.50 2.99
C LEU A 367 -13.61 10.00 2.84
N GLN A 368 -12.40 10.34 2.38
CA GLN A 368 -12.07 11.74 2.08
C GLN A 368 -12.85 12.26 0.87
N GLY A 369 -13.14 11.43 -0.12
CA GLY A 369 -14.05 11.74 -1.23
C GLY A 369 -15.40 12.18 -0.73
N TRP A 370 -16.06 11.37 0.09
CA TRP A 370 -17.33 11.72 0.72
C TRP A 370 -17.22 13.02 1.52
N ARG A 371 -16.15 13.18 2.31
CA ARG A 371 -15.95 14.43 3.05
C ARG A 371 -15.83 15.62 2.11
N LEU A 372 -15.08 15.53 1.02
CA LEU A 372 -14.82 16.62 0.09
C LEU A 372 -16.05 17.01 -0.74
N THR A 373 -16.89 16.05 -1.12
CA THR A 373 -17.99 16.26 -2.08
C THR A 373 -19.39 16.17 -1.47
N GLY A 374 -19.57 15.47 -0.35
CA GLY A 374 -20.88 15.09 0.18
C GLY A 374 -21.55 13.92 -0.55
N GLU A 375 -20.88 13.30 -1.53
CA GLU A 375 -21.47 12.23 -2.36
C GLU A 375 -21.63 10.93 -1.56
N TYR A 376 -22.88 10.52 -1.34
CA TYR A 376 -23.20 9.34 -0.53
C TYR A 376 -22.64 8.02 -1.07
N SER A 377 -22.49 7.91 -2.39
CA SER A 377 -21.89 6.73 -3.01
C SER A 377 -20.46 6.46 -2.52
N TYR A 378 -19.69 7.50 -2.19
CA TYR A 378 -18.34 7.35 -1.64
C TYR A 378 -18.36 6.85 -0.19
N ARG A 379 -19.36 7.27 0.60
CA ARG A 379 -19.59 6.69 1.94
C ARG A 379 -19.97 5.22 1.82
N ASP A 380 -20.92 4.87 0.97
CA ASP A 380 -21.34 3.48 0.72
C ASP A 380 -20.14 2.60 0.35
N THR A 381 -19.30 3.08 -0.57
CA THR A 381 -18.08 2.37 -1.01
C THR A 381 -17.10 2.16 0.14
N THR A 382 -16.92 3.18 1.01
CA THR A 382 -16.10 3.08 2.24
C THR A 382 -16.66 2.00 3.17
N GLU A 383 -17.96 2.05 3.47
CA GLU A 383 -18.60 1.10 4.38
C GLU A 383 -18.60 -0.32 3.81
N ALA A 384 -18.88 -0.50 2.53
CA ALA A 384 -18.83 -1.80 1.85
C ALA A 384 -17.42 -2.40 1.89
N THR A 385 -16.39 -1.59 1.70
CA THR A 385 -14.98 -2.01 1.77
C THR A 385 -14.59 -2.46 3.17
N LEU A 386 -14.92 -1.67 4.20
CA LEU A 386 -14.60 -2.01 5.58
C LEU A 386 -15.44 -3.19 6.11
N ASN A 387 -16.70 -3.30 5.71
CA ASN A 387 -17.55 -4.44 6.04
C ASN A 387 -17.04 -5.73 5.39
N TYR A 388 -16.48 -5.68 4.18
CA TYR A 388 -15.78 -6.82 3.57
C TYR A 388 -14.61 -7.28 4.45
N VAL A 389 -13.76 -6.34 4.90
CA VAL A 389 -12.61 -6.65 5.77
C VAL A 389 -13.05 -7.27 7.10
N LEU A 390 -14.09 -6.72 7.74
CA LEU A 390 -14.65 -7.29 8.99
C LEU A 390 -15.18 -8.71 8.79
N ARG A 391 -15.85 -8.96 7.67
CA ARG A 391 -16.52 -10.24 7.38
C ARG A 391 -15.55 -11.33 6.94
N GLU A 392 -14.59 -11.00 6.07
CA GLU A 392 -13.82 -12.01 5.32
C GLU A 392 -12.32 -11.98 5.61
N MET A 393 -11.77 -10.83 6.06
CA MET A 393 -10.34 -10.68 6.30
C MET A 393 -9.96 -10.54 7.77
N THR A 394 -10.91 -10.61 8.72
CA THR A 394 -10.63 -10.44 10.15
C THR A 394 -10.47 -11.79 10.84
N GLY A 395 -9.31 -12.00 11.46
CA GLY A 395 -9.01 -13.18 12.25
C GLY A 395 -9.64 -13.16 13.64
N SER A 396 -9.68 -14.32 14.29
CA SER A 396 -10.29 -14.47 15.62
C SER A 396 -9.57 -13.67 16.71
N ASN A 397 -8.29 -13.33 16.51
CA ASN A 397 -7.53 -12.43 17.38
C ASN A 397 -7.89 -10.94 17.18
N GLY A 398 -8.65 -10.60 16.14
CA GLY A 398 -9.01 -9.23 15.78
C GLY A 398 -7.98 -8.52 14.90
N LEU A 399 -6.97 -9.25 14.40
CA LEU A 399 -6.04 -8.75 13.38
C LEU A 399 -6.54 -9.16 11.99
N PHE A 400 -6.01 -8.49 10.97
CA PHE A 400 -6.46 -8.61 9.58
C PHE A 400 -5.46 -9.43 8.76
N TYR A 401 -6.01 -10.33 7.95
CA TYR A 401 -5.32 -11.18 7.00
C TYR A 401 -4.87 -10.40 5.77
N SER A 402 -3.79 -10.83 5.12
CA SER A 402 -3.06 -10.02 4.14
C SER A 402 -3.76 -9.93 2.78
N ALA A 403 -4.34 -11.03 2.29
CA ALA A 403 -4.92 -11.08 0.96
C ALA A 403 -5.91 -12.22 0.75
N THR A 404 -6.73 -12.11 -0.31
CA THR A 404 -7.46 -13.23 -0.92
C THR A 404 -6.95 -13.47 -2.33
N ASP A 405 -6.76 -14.74 -2.69
CA ASP A 405 -6.27 -15.20 -3.99
C ASP A 405 -7.17 -14.73 -5.15
N ALA A 406 -6.58 -14.61 -6.33
CA ALA A 406 -7.32 -14.39 -7.58
C ALA A 406 -8.03 -15.68 -8.05
N ASP A 407 -7.41 -16.84 -7.76
CA ASP A 407 -7.88 -18.14 -8.20
C ASP A 407 -8.87 -18.76 -7.19
N SER A 408 -9.95 -19.37 -7.70
CA SER A 408 -10.77 -20.34 -6.97
C SER A 408 -10.91 -21.60 -7.80
N ASN A 409 -10.67 -22.76 -7.18
CA ASN A 409 -10.63 -24.06 -7.87
C ASN A 409 -9.66 -24.10 -9.07
N GLY A 410 -8.56 -23.34 -9.01
CA GLY A 410 -7.53 -23.28 -10.06
C GLY A 410 -7.86 -22.38 -11.26
N GLU A 411 -8.98 -21.65 -11.21
CA GLU A 411 -9.43 -20.71 -12.24
C GLU A 411 -9.54 -19.29 -11.65
N GLU A 412 -9.00 -18.30 -12.36
CA GLU A 412 -9.05 -16.89 -11.95
C GLU A 412 -10.50 -16.36 -12.04
N GLY A 413 -10.99 -15.73 -10.96
CA GLY A 413 -12.28 -15.03 -10.98
C GLY A 413 -13.55 -15.87 -10.88
N LEU A 414 -13.47 -17.21 -10.94
CA LEU A 414 -14.62 -18.14 -10.92
C LEU A 414 -15.61 -17.87 -9.78
N PHE A 415 -15.10 -17.47 -8.61
CA PHE A 415 -15.93 -17.14 -7.45
C PHE A 415 -16.83 -15.90 -7.67
N PHE A 416 -16.39 -14.94 -8.48
CA PHE A 416 -16.97 -13.60 -8.57
C PHE A 416 -17.95 -13.40 -9.72
N VAL A 417 -17.87 -14.24 -10.77
CA VAL A 417 -18.64 -14.07 -12.01
C VAL A 417 -20.03 -14.73 -11.98
N TRP A 418 -20.93 -14.27 -12.84
CA TRP A 418 -22.33 -14.72 -12.89
C TRP A 418 -22.84 -15.00 -14.29
N GLN A 419 -23.69 -16.01 -14.44
CA GLN A 419 -24.45 -16.20 -15.67
C GLN A 419 -25.84 -15.55 -15.55
N GLU A 420 -26.37 -14.99 -16.64
CA GLU A 420 -27.72 -14.40 -16.64
C GLU A 420 -28.78 -15.43 -16.21
N GLN A 421 -28.68 -16.66 -16.72
CA GLN A 421 -29.61 -17.74 -16.39
C GLN A 421 -29.56 -18.09 -14.89
N GLU A 422 -28.38 -18.07 -14.28
CA GLU A 422 -28.21 -18.30 -12.84
C GLU A 422 -28.96 -17.23 -12.03
N ILE A 423 -28.79 -15.95 -12.37
CA ILE A 423 -29.49 -14.84 -11.70
C ILE A 423 -31.01 -15.01 -11.81
N ARG A 424 -31.52 -15.30 -13.01
CA ARG A 424 -32.97 -15.50 -13.25
C ARG A 424 -33.54 -16.70 -12.49
N GLN A 425 -32.76 -17.76 -12.30
CA GLN A 425 -33.22 -18.95 -11.60
C GLN A 425 -33.17 -18.81 -10.07
N LYS A 426 -32.22 -18.02 -9.55
CA LYS A 426 -31.93 -17.97 -8.11
C LYS A 426 -32.56 -16.78 -7.39
N LEU A 427 -32.83 -15.68 -8.09
CA LEU A 427 -33.49 -14.50 -7.51
C LEU A 427 -34.99 -14.48 -7.81
N PRO A 428 -35.82 -13.80 -6.98
CA PRO A 428 -37.20 -13.50 -7.32
C PRO A 428 -37.29 -12.76 -8.68
N PRO A 429 -38.33 -12.96 -9.50
CA PRO A 429 -38.37 -12.41 -10.86
C PRO A 429 -38.13 -10.89 -10.96
N GLN A 430 -38.71 -10.10 -10.06
CA GLN A 430 -38.52 -8.64 -10.04
C GLN A 430 -37.10 -8.24 -9.64
N ASP A 431 -36.51 -8.96 -8.68
CA ASP A 431 -35.13 -8.74 -8.22
C ASP A 431 -34.15 -9.15 -9.32
N ALA A 432 -34.43 -10.24 -10.05
CA ALA A 432 -33.62 -10.70 -11.18
C ALA A 432 -33.61 -9.68 -12.33
N ASP A 433 -34.77 -9.17 -12.74
CA ASP A 433 -34.86 -8.18 -13.82
C ASP A 433 -34.15 -6.87 -13.45
N LEU A 434 -34.30 -6.43 -12.19
CA LEU A 434 -33.58 -5.27 -11.69
C LEU A 434 -32.06 -5.54 -11.64
N ALA A 435 -31.62 -6.69 -11.13
CA ALA A 435 -30.20 -7.03 -11.05
C ALA A 435 -29.53 -7.04 -12.43
N ILE A 436 -30.23 -7.61 -13.43
CA ILE A 436 -29.74 -7.67 -14.82
C ILE A 436 -29.58 -6.26 -15.41
N SER A 437 -30.57 -5.40 -15.23
CA SER A 437 -30.51 -4.00 -15.71
C SER A 437 -29.50 -3.15 -14.93
N LEU A 438 -29.37 -3.40 -13.62
CA LEU A 438 -28.48 -2.67 -12.72
C LEU A 438 -27.02 -2.96 -13.02
N TYR A 439 -26.68 -4.23 -13.25
CA TYR A 439 -25.30 -4.67 -13.42
C TYR A 439 -24.85 -4.89 -14.88
N GLY A 440 -25.70 -4.50 -15.84
CA GLY A 440 -25.41 -4.69 -17.26
C GLY A 440 -25.19 -6.15 -17.65
N VAL A 441 -25.90 -7.08 -17.01
CA VAL A 441 -25.73 -8.53 -17.26
C VAL A 441 -26.27 -8.86 -18.65
N THR A 442 -25.48 -9.59 -19.43
CA THR A 442 -25.88 -10.07 -20.75
C THR A 442 -25.78 -11.59 -20.85
N THR A 443 -26.50 -12.18 -21.81
CA THR A 443 -26.41 -13.61 -22.10
C THR A 443 -25.03 -14.02 -22.61
N GLN A 444 -24.33 -13.13 -23.33
CA GLN A 444 -22.98 -13.40 -23.86
C GLN A 444 -21.88 -13.25 -22.80
N GLY A 445 -22.14 -12.49 -21.73
CA GLY A 445 -21.12 -12.16 -20.74
C GLY A 445 -20.16 -11.06 -21.20
N ASN A 446 -19.41 -10.51 -20.23
CA ASN A 446 -18.28 -9.60 -20.46
C ASN A 446 -16.92 -10.23 -20.07
N PHE A 447 -16.92 -11.49 -19.62
CA PHE A 447 -15.73 -12.24 -19.25
C PHE A 447 -15.96 -13.74 -19.44
N GLU A 448 -15.29 -14.39 -20.40
CA GLU A 448 -15.35 -15.85 -20.60
C GLU A 448 -16.77 -16.46 -20.59
N GLN A 449 -17.73 -15.84 -21.30
CA GLN A 449 -19.16 -16.23 -21.33
C GLN A 449 -19.93 -16.04 -19.99
N THR A 450 -19.32 -15.37 -19.03
CA THR A 450 -19.90 -14.98 -17.75
C THR A 450 -19.84 -13.45 -17.57
N ASN A 451 -20.47 -12.94 -16.52
CA ASN A 451 -20.56 -11.52 -16.24
C ASN A 451 -19.81 -11.18 -14.96
N ILE A 452 -18.83 -10.28 -15.09
CA ILE A 452 -18.33 -9.45 -14.01
C ILE A 452 -19.36 -8.34 -13.80
N LEU A 453 -19.93 -8.28 -12.60
CA LEU A 453 -20.91 -7.26 -12.27
C LEU A 453 -20.21 -5.91 -12.14
N HIS A 454 -20.73 -4.92 -12.86
CA HIS A 454 -20.28 -3.53 -12.86
C HIS A 454 -21.52 -2.64 -13.01
N LEU A 455 -21.42 -1.35 -12.73
CA LEU A 455 -22.51 -0.39 -12.90
C LEU A 455 -22.30 0.36 -14.23
N PRO A 456 -22.99 0.00 -15.32
CA PRO A 456 -22.84 0.68 -16.61
C PRO A 456 -23.37 2.13 -16.60
N ARG A 457 -24.13 2.48 -15.56
CA ARG A 457 -24.70 3.80 -15.29
C ARG A 457 -24.64 4.03 -13.79
N SER A 458 -24.57 5.28 -13.36
CA SER A 458 -24.73 5.63 -11.95
C SER A 458 -26.13 5.27 -11.44
N LEU A 459 -26.27 5.12 -10.12
CA LEU A 459 -27.58 4.88 -9.51
C LEU A 459 -28.54 6.05 -9.72
N ASP A 460 -28.03 7.28 -9.74
CA ASP A 460 -28.82 8.48 -10.01
C ASP A 460 -29.42 8.45 -11.42
N GLU A 461 -28.62 8.10 -12.43
CA GLU A 461 -29.08 7.94 -13.81
C GLU A 461 -30.12 6.81 -13.93
N LEU A 462 -29.86 5.66 -13.31
CA LEU A 462 -30.78 4.53 -13.34
C LEU A 462 -32.09 4.83 -12.60
N ALA A 463 -32.02 5.53 -11.46
CA ALA A 463 -33.20 5.96 -10.71
C ALA A 463 -34.07 6.91 -11.54
N ALA A 464 -33.45 7.86 -12.25
CA ALA A 464 -34.14 8.78 -13.15
C ALA A 464 -34.81 8.04 -14.33
N GLU A 465 -34.10 7.09 -14.95
CA GLU A 465 -34.64 6.27 -16.05
C GLU A 465 -35.82 5.40 -15.61
N LEU A 466 -35.69 4.75 -14.45
CA LEU A 466 -36.75 3.91 -13.89
C LEU A 466 -37.89 4.73 -13.24
N GLN A 467 -37.75 6.06 -13.16
CA GLN A 467 -38.67 6.96 -12.46
C GLN A 467 -38.92 6.54 -11.00
N ARG A 468 -37.85 6.15 -10.30
CA ARG A 468 -37.88 5.71 -8.90
C ARG A 468 -37.11 6.68 -8.01
N PRO A 469 -37.54 6.89 -6.75
CA PRO A 469 -36.70 7.55 -5.75
C PRO A 469 -35.37 6.81 -5.58
N LEU A 470 -34.27 7.56 -5.51
CA LEU A 470 -32.92 7.01 -5.41
C LEU A 470 -32.75 6.09 -4.19
N ASP A 471 -33.31 6.47 -3.05
CA ASP A 471 -33.17 5.67 -1.82
C ASP A 471 -33.90 4.34 -1.90
N ASN A 472 -35.07 4.31 -2.55
CA ASN A 472 -35.77 3.05 -2.83
C ASN A 472 -34.92 2.14 -3.73
N LEU A 473 -34.23 2.70 -4.73
CA LEU A 473 -33.34 1.92 -5.60
C LEU A 473 -32.10 1.42 -4.82
N ARG A 474 -31.54 2.23 -3.92
CA ARG A 474 -30.42 1.84 -3.04
C ARG A 474 -30.81 0.69 -2.12
N ASP A 475 -31.98 0.77 -1.48
CA ASP A 475 -32.48 -0.29 -0.61
C ASP A 475 -32.70 -1.60 -1.37
N GLN A 476 -33.30 -1.53 -2.57
CA GLN A 476 -33.47 -2.69 -3.44
C GLN A 476 -32.13 -3.29 -3.89
N ARG A 477 -31.16 -2.46 -4.28
CA ARG A 477 -29.79 -2.91 -4.58
C ARG A 477 -29.20 -3.65 -3.39
N ASN A 478 -29.29 -3.09 -2.19
CA ASN A 478 -28.72 -3.68 -0.99
C ASN A 478 -29.36 -5.05 -0.67
N GLN A 479 -30.67 -5.18 -0.89
CA GLN A 479 -31.37 -6.46 -0.77
C GLN A 479 -30.89 -7.48 -1.81
N ILE A 480 -30.80 -7.09 -3.09
CA ILE A 480 -30.29 -7.93 -4.19
C ILE A 480 -28.85 -8.39 -3.88
N ASN A 481 -27.98 -7.48 -3.49
CA ASN A 481 -26.59 -7.78 -3.12
C ASN A 481 -26.51 -8.78 -1.97
N LYS A 482 -27.37 -8.66 -0.96
CA LYS A 482 -27.43 -9.63 0.13
C LYS A 482 -27.85 -11.02 -0.36
N GLN A 483 -28.81 -11.12 -1.28
CA GLN A 483 -29.23 -12.39 -1.88
C GLN A 483 -28.10 -13.00 -2.73
N LEU A 484 -27.47 -12.20 -3.59
CA LEU A 484 -26.32 -12.61 -4.41
C LEU A 484 -25.14 -13.05 -3.55
N LEU A 485 -24.85 -12.33 -2.45
CA LEU A 485 -23.77 -12.68 -1.54
C LEU A 485 -24.03 -14.03 -0.86
N ASN A 486 -25.26 -14.28 -0.38
CA ASN A 486 -25.65 -15.56 0.22
C ASN A 486 -25.51 -16.72 -0.76
N LEU A 487 -25.82 -16.50 -2.05
CA LEU A 487 -25.62 -17.50 -3.10
C LEU A 487 -24.13 -17.72 -3.37
N ARG A 488 -23.34 -16.64 -3.47
CA ARG A 488 -21.90 -16.70 -3.73
C ARG A 488 -21.14 -17.43 -2.63
N GLN A 489 -21.56 -17.27 -1.37
CA GLN A 489 -20.95 -17.96 -0.21
C GLN A 489 -21.11 -19.48 -0.23
N GLN A 490 -21.94 -20.04 -1.12
CA GLN A 490 -22.06 -21.49 -1.32
C GLN A 490 -21.02 -22.05 -2.32
N ARG A 491 -20.28 -21.18 -3.01
CA ARG A 491 -19.19 -21.54 -3.92
C ARG A 491 -17.90 -21.77 -3.13
N ILE A 492 -16.93 -22.44 -3.75
CA ILE A 492 -15.57 -22.56 -3.18
C ILE A 492 -14.95 -21.15 -3.16
N PRO A 493 -14.57 -20.61 -2.00
CA PRO A 493 -13.97 -19.28 -1.92
C PRO A 493 -12.52 -19.30 -2.45
N PRO A 494 -11.99 -18.16 -2.90
CA PRO A 494 -10.56 -18.02 -3.16
C PRO A 494 -9.73 -18.31 -1.91
N GLY A 495 -8.48 -18.74 -2.10
CA GLY A 495 -7.56 -18.98 -1.00
C GLY A 495 -7.36 -17.73 -0.14
N LEU A 496 -7.41 -17.88 1.18
CA LEU A 496 -7.14 -16.78 2.11
C LEU A 496 -5.69 -16.83 2.57
N ASP A 497 -4.93 -15.77 2.29
CA ASP A 497 -3.61 -15.59 2.88
C ASP A 497 -3.77 -14.99 4.28
N ASN A 498 -3.63 -15.84 5.29
CA ASN A 498 -3.84 -15.49 6.68
C ASN A 498 -2.61 -14.85 7.36
N LYS A 499 -1.57 -14.46 6.60
CA LYS A 499 -0.45 -13.70 7.15
C LYS A 499 -0.94 -12.39 7.75
N ILE A 500 -0.40 -12.06 8.91
CA ILE A 500 -0.67 -10.80 9.59
C ILE A 500 0.56 -9.92 9.39
N ILE A 501 0.49 -9.03 8.39
CA ILE A 501 1.60 -8.10 8.08
C ILE A 501 1.41 -6.81 8.88
N SER A 502 2.40 -6.46 9.70
CA SER A 502 2.33 -5.32 10.63
C SER A 502 2.03 -3.99 9.93
N ALA A 503 2.73 -3.67 8.83
CA ALA A 503 2.45 -2.45 8.06
C ALA A 503 0.99 -2.40 7.54
N TRP A 504 0.49 -3.50 6.98
CA TRP A 504 -0.85 -3.53 6.35
C TRP A 504 -1.97 -3.52 7.39
N ASN A 505 -1.79 -4.22 8.50
CA ASN A 505 -2.69 -4.13 9.65
C ASN A 505 -2.74 -2.71 10.21
N SER A 506 -1.59 -2.03 10.28
CA SER A 506 -1.52 -0.64 10.73
C SER A 506 -2.26 0.32 9.79
N MET A 507 -2.15 0.14 8.47
CA MET A 507 -2.96 0.90 7.51
C MET A 507 -4.46 0.68 7.74
N MET A 508 -4.85 -0.57 8.00
CA MET A 508 -6.25 -0.92 8.23
C MET A 508 -6.78 -0.36 9.56
N ILE A 509 -5.96 -0.36 10.62
CA ILE A 509 -6.28 0.31 11.89
C ILE A 509 -6.56 1.79 11.65
N THR A 510 -5.71 2.48 10.89
CA THR A 510 -5.92 3.89 10.52
C THR A 510 -7.24 4.07 9.78
N ALA A 511 -7.55 3.22 8.79
CA ALA A 511 -8.79 3.29 8.02
C ALA A 511 -10.04 3.10 8.90
N PHE A 512 -10.06 2.07 9.76
CA PHE A 512 -11.18 1.82 10.68
C PHE A 512 -11.33 2.92 11.73
N ALA A 513 -10.22 3.47 12.25
CA ALA A 513 -10.28 4.56 13.23
C ALA A 513 -10.87 5.82 12.59
N GLU A 514 -10.34 6.25 11.44
CA GLU A 514 -10.85 7.42 10.70
C GLU A 514 -12.33 7.24 10.33
N ALA A 515 -12.71 6.11 9.74
CA ALA A 515 -14.08 5.83 9.35
C ALA A 515 -15.02 5.71 10.57
N GLY A 516 -14.59 5.03 11.64
CA GLY A 516 -15.36 4.91 12.87
C GLY A 516 -15.69 6.26 13.48
N LYS A 517 -14.73 7.19 13.48
CA LYS A 517 -14.96 8.55 13.97
C LYS A 517 -15.81 9.40 13.02
N LEU A 518 -15.55 9.34 11.72
CA LEU A 518 -16.15 10.25 10.73
C LEU A 518 -17.55 9.82 10.26
N LEU A 519 -17.87 8.52 10.35
CA LEU A 519 -19.16 7.94 9.98
C LEU A 519 -20.03 7.60 11.21
N ASP A 520 -19.58 7.93 12.41
CA ASP A 520 -20.21 7.54 13.68
C ASP A 520 -20.45 6.01 13.80
N ARG A 521 -19.44 5.21 13.44
CA ARG A 521 -19.47 3.73 13.46
C ARG A 521 -18.61 3.17 14.59
N GLU A 522 -19.23 2.94 15.74
CA GLU A 522 -18.55 2.45 16.95
C GLU A 522 -17.92 1.06 16.76
N ASP A 523 -18.53 0.21 15.94
CA ASP A 523 -18.01 -1.10 15.60
C ASP A 523 -16.69 -1.01 14.81
N TYR A 524 -16.53 -0.02 13.95
CA TYR A 524 -15.26 0.27 13.25
C TYR A 524 -14.19 0.75 14.23
N LEU A 525 -14.53 1.69 15.11
CA LEU A 525 -13.58 2.18 16.12
C LEU A 525 -13.14 1.06 17.06
N THR A 526 -14.06 0.20 17.48
CA THR A 526 -13.78 -0.98 18.29
C THR A 526 -12.82 -1.94 17.59
N ALA A 527 -13.03 -2.19 16.29
CA ALA A 527 -12.11 -3.02 15.49
C ALA A 527 -10.70 -2.42 15.44
N ALA A 528 -10.57 -1.11 15.21
CA ALA A 528 -9.29 -0.41 15.18
C ALA A 528 -8.54 -0.52 16.53
N VAL A 529 -9.22 -0.24 17.64
CA VAL A 529 -8.65 -0.31 18.99
C VAL A 529 -8.23 -1.74 19.34
N ARG A 530 -9.09 -2.73 19.06
CA ARG A 530 -8.78 -4.14 19.32
C ARG A 530 -7.55 -4.60 18.53
N ALA A 531 -7.47 -4.25 17.25
CA ALA A 531 -6.34 -4.60 16.41
C ALA A 531 -5.05 -3.93 16.93
N ALA A 532 -5.08 -2.63 17.27
CA ALA A 532 -3.92 -1.91 17.78
C ALA A 532 -3.41 -2.45 19.12
N GLU A 533 -4.30 -2.80 20.06
CA GLU A 533 -3.91 -3.46 21.31
C GLU A 533 -3.30 -4.84 21.06
N THR A 534 -3.92 -5.63 20.18
CA THR A 534 -3.43 -6.97 19.86
C THR A 534 -2.06 -6.88 19.21
N MET A 535 -1.85 -5.93 18.29
CA MET A 535 -0.54 -5.68 17.69
C MET A 535 0.50 -5.25 18.73
N TRP A 536 0.14 -4.33 19.62
CA TRP A 536 1.03 -3.86 20.69
C TRP A 536 1.50 -4.99 21.60
N LEU A 537 0.63 -5.96 21.87
CA LEU A 537 0.88 -7.09 22.77
C LEU A 537 1.58 -8.27 22.09
N GLN A 538 1.28 -8.54 20.81
CA GLN A 538 1.68 -9.78 20.14
C GLN A 538 2.76 -9.59 19.07
N CYS A 539 2.82 -8.43 18.40
CA CYS A 539 3.75 -8.20 17.29
C CYS A 539 5.07 -7.56 17.76
N ARG A 540 5.18 -7.21 19.04
CA ARG A 540 6.38 -6.60 19.64
C ARG A 540 7.17 -7.66 20.40
N ASN A 541 8.48 -7.70 20.15
CA ASN A 541 9.39 -8.56 20.88
C ASN A 541 9.81 -7.91 22.23
N GLN A 542 10.58 -8.64 23.04
CA GLN A 542 11.07 -8.15 24.33
C GLN A 542 12.07 -6.98 24.20
N ASP A 543 12.76 -6.85 23.07
CA ASP A 543 13.72 -5.77 22.83
C ASP A 543 13.07 -4.48 22.28
N GLY A 544 11.74 -4.49 22.11
CA GLY A 544 10.95 -3.38 21.61
C GLY A 544 10.78 -3.33 20.08
N GLY A 545 11.45 -4.21 19.34
CA GLY A 545 11.28 -4.37 17.91
C GLY A 545 9.96 -5.01 17.50
N LEU A 546 9.50 -4.68 16.30
CA LEU A 546 8.33 -5.30 15.66
C LEU A 546 8.72 -6.54 14.87
N GLN A 547 7.79 -7.49 14.79
CA GLN A 547 7.79 -8.55 13.80
C GLN A 547 7.01 -8.08 12.58
N ARG A 548 7.49 -8.42 11.38
CA ARG A 548 6.77 -8.13 10.14
C ARG A 548 5.56 -9.05 9.99
N ILE A 549 5.79 -10.35 10.11
CA ILE A 549 4.72 -11.36 10.18
C ILE A 549 4.39 -11.61 11.65
N CYS A 550 3.27 -11.06 12.09
CA CYS A 550 2.83 -11.10 13.48
C CYS A 550 2.09 -12.41 13.80
N ILE A 551 2.84 -13.49 13.94
CA ILE A 551 2.35 -14.80 14.38
C ILE A 551 3.30 -15.31 15.47
N LYS A 552 2.79 -16.06 16.46
CA LYS A 552 3.62 -16.82 17.41
C LYS A 552 4.33 -17.97 16.68
N ALA A 553 5.36 -17.65 15.91
CA ALA A 553 6.25 -18.61 15.28
C ALA A 553 7.69 -18.28 15.66
N ASP A 554 8.48 -19.32 15.95
CA ASP A 554 9.88 -19.19 16.36
C ASP A 554 10.79 -18.55 15.27
N ASN A 555 10.30 -18.45 14.03
CA ASN A 555 11.00 -17.90 12.85
C ASN A 555 10.27 -16.72 12.18
N ALA A 556 9.40 -15.99 12.90
CA ALA A 556 8.68 -14.87 12.31
C ALA A 556 9.62 -13.81 11.69
N ALA A 557 9.29 -13.34 10.49
CA ALA A 557 10.08 -12.34 9.78
C ALA A 557 10.22 -11.05 10.62
N ILE A 558 11.43 -10.48 10.62
CA ILE A 558 11.77 -9.29 11.40
C ILE A 558 11.11 -8.06 10.78
N GLY A 559 10.57 -7.16 11.62
CA GLY A 559 9.97 -5.91 11.17
C GLY A 559 10.95 -5.04 10.40
N VAL A 560 10.50 -4.53 9.26
CA VAL A 560 11.22 -3.54 8.45
C VAL A 560 10.69 -2.14 8.75
N GLN A 561 11.37 -1.11 8.26
CA GLN A 561 11.05 0.27 8.63
C GLN A 561 9.59 0.68 8.38
N GLU A 562 8.98 0.21 7.29
CA GLU A 562 7.57 0.52 6.99
C GLU A 562 6.63 0.01 8.09
N ASP A 563 6.91 -1.13 8.74
CA ASP A 563 6.08 -1.67 9.82
C ASP A 563 6.02 -0.70 11.01
N TYR A 564 7.13 -0.02 11.30
CA TYR A 564 7.20 0.97 12.38
C TYR A 564 6.54 2.29 11.98
N ALA A 565 6.77 2.76 10.75
CA ALA A 565 6.20 4.02 10.28
C ALA A 565 4.67 3.96 10.25
N TYR A 566 4.10 2.91 9.66
CA TYR A 566 2.65 2.73 9.61
C TYR A 566 2.04 2.49 10.99
N PHE A 567 2.71 1.73 11.88
CA PHE A 567 2.17 1.53 13.22
C PHE A 567 2.20 2.83 14.04
N ALA A 568 3.25 3.64 13.92
CA ALA A 568 3.27 4.97 14.53
C ALA A 568 2.15 5.87 13.99
N GLN A 569 1.87 5.85 12.69
CA GLN A 569 0.75 6.59 12.08
C GLN A 569 -0.60 6.14 12.66
N ALA A 570 -0.83 4.83 12.78
CA ALA A 570 -2.05 4.27 13.35
C ALA A 570 -2.25 4.70 14.81
N LEU A 571 -1.18 4.66 15.61
CA LEU A 571 -1.20 5.07 17.02
C LEU A 571 -1.46 6.58 17.17
N ILE A 572 -0.86 7.43 16.34
CA ILE A 572 -1.17 8.86 16.30
C ILE A 572 -2.64 9.09 15.93
N THR A 573 -3.15 8.36 14.94
CA THR A 573 -4.55 8.47 14.51
C THR A 573 -5.51 8.10 15.64
N LEU A 574 -5.23 7.04 16.39
CA LEU A 574 -6.02 6.66 17.58
C LEU A 574 -5.95 7.73 18.67
N TYR A 575 -4.78 8.34 18.91
CA TYR A 575 -4.65 9.47 19.83
C TYR A 575 -5.52 10.66 19.38
N ASP A 576 -5.45 11.05 18.10
CA ASP A 576 -6.20 12.17 17.55
C ASP A 576 -7.71 11.96 17.57
N ILE A 577 -8.18 10.71 17.69
CA ILE A 577 -9.61 10.38 17.76
C ILE A 577 -10.09 10.23 19.20
N SER A 578 -9.30 9.55 20.05
CA SER A 578 -9.71 9.15 21.40
C SER A 578 -9.21 10.07 22.51
N GLU A 579 -8.19 10.90 22.24
CA GLU A 579 -7.48 11.72 23.24
C GLU A 579 -6.80 10.90 24.36
N ASP A 580 -6.72 9.56 24.23
CA ASP A 580 -6.01 8.69 25.17
C ASP A 580 -4.50 8.78 24.92
N SER A 581 -3.79 9.42 25.87
CA SER A 581 -2.35 9.69 25.82
C SER A 581 -1.50 8.44 25.66
N ARG A 582 -2.00 7.27 26.07
CA ARG A 582 -1.35 5.97 25.86
C ARG A 582 -0.99 5.75 24.40
N TRP A 583 -1.83 6.16 23.46
CA TRP A 583 -1.57 5.98 22.03
C TRP A 583 -0.42 6.87 21.55
N LEU A 584 -0.37 8.13 21.99
CA LEU A 584 0.73 9.04 21.67
C LEU A 584 2.06 8.55 22.28
N ASP A 585 2.05 8.10 23.53
CA ASP A 585 3.23 7.53 24.18
C ASP A 585 3.76 6.30 23.43
N ARG A 586 2.86 5.42 23.00
CA ARG A 586 3.19 4.26 22.16
C ARG A 586 3.76 4.69 20.81
N ALA A 587 3.19 5.70 20.15
CA ALA A 587 3.71 6.22 18.87
C ALA A 587 5.13 6.79 19.02
N ILE A 588 5.41 7.50 20.12
CA ILE A 588 6.74 8.00 20.46
C ILE A 588 7.74 6.85 20.64
N LEU A 589 7.33 5.77 21.31
CA LEU A 589 8.18 4.59 21.51
C LEU A 589 8.51 3.88 20.20
N ILE A 590 7.50 3.63 19.36
CA ILE A 590 7.69 3.00 18.04
C ILE A 590 8.58 3.87 17.14
N THR A 591 8.35 5.18 17.11
CA THR A 591 9.18 6.11 16.34
C THR A 591 10.63 6.14 16.84
N ARG A 592 10.85 6.04 18.16
CA ARG A 592 12.21 5.95 18.71
C ARG A 592 12.92 4.69 18.22
N GLU A 593 12.25 3.54 18.23
CA GLU A 593 12.83 2.30 17.71
C GLU A 593 13.07 2.36 16.20
N MET A 594 12.17 3.00 15.44
CA MET A 594 12.37 3.26 14.01
C MET A 594 13.66 4.07 13.76
N ASN A 595 13.81 5.19 14.47
CA ASN A 595 14.98 6.08 14.36
C ASN A 595 16.27 5.36 14.73
N LYS A 596 16.25 4.56 15.79
CA LYS A 596 17.41 3.81 16.27
C LYS A 596 17.88 2.77 15.26
N ARG A 597 16.96 2.04 14.64
CA ARG A 597 17.27 0.85 13.82
C ARG A 597 17.54 1.18 12.35
N PHE A 598 16.83 2.16 11.80
CA PHE A 598 16.76 2.34 10.35
C PHE A 598 17.32 3.66 9.84
N TRP A 599 17.53 4.67 10.69
CA TRP A 599 18.00 5.98 10.23
C TRP A 599 19.42 5.93 9.67
N ASP A 600 19.64 6.54 8.51
CA ASP A 600 20.97 6.76 7.95
C ASP A 600 21.61 8.03 8.52
N GLN A 601 22.57 7.86 9.43
CA GLN A 601 23.31 8.98 10.02
C GLN A 601 24.16 9.76 8.99
N ASN A 602 24.54 9.14 7.88
CA ASN A 602 25.44 9.75 6.90
C ASN A 602 24.70 10.52 5.81
N ASN A 603 23.53 10.03 5.38
CA ASN A 603 22.84 10.55 4.20
C ASN A 603 21.39 11.00 4.46
N ALA A 604 20.91 10.89 5.70
CA ALA A 604 19.49 10.98 6.06
C ALA A 604 18.60 9.97 5.31
N GLY A 605 17.34 9.91 5.72
CA GLY A 605 16.43 8.87 5.26
C GLY A 605 16.54 7.60 6.08
N TYR A 606 15.55 6.73 5.89
CA TYR A 606 15.50 5.43 6.51
C TYR A 606 15.82 4.34 5.50
N PHE A 607 16.63 3.39 5.94
CA PHE A 607 16.77 2.11 5.28
C PHE A 607 15.57 1.23 5.55
N LEU A 608 15.26 0.34 4.61
CA LEU A 608 14.14 -0.58 4.75
C LEU A 608 14.44 -1.65 5.82
N SER A 609 15.64 -2.24 5.79
CA SER A 609 16.08 -3.23 6.78
C SER A 609 17.13 -2.70 7.75
N GLU A 610 17.18 -3.27 8.96
CA GLU A 610 18.16 -2.91 9.99
C GLU A 610 19.58 -3.32 9.57
N GLN A 611 19.72 -4.48 8.92
CA GLN A 611 20.98 -5.00 8.40
C GLN A 611 20.77 -5.65 7.04
N SER A 612 21.79 -5.66 6.18
CA SER A 612 21.73 -6.37 4.90
C SER A 612 21.98 -7.87 5.09
N LEU A 613 20.90 -8.66 5.15
CA LEU A 613 21.01 -10.12 5.27
C LEU A 613 21.35 -10.73 3.90
N GLY A 614 22.64 -10.84 3.57
CA GLY A 614 23.08 -11.46 2.31
C GLY A 614 22.83 -10.60 1.06
N LEU A 615 22.29 -9.39 1.23
CA LEU A 615 22.20 -8.39 0.17
C LEU A 615 23.50 -7.61 0.06
N PRO A 616 23.90 -7.22 -1.17
CA PRO A 616 25.11 -6.42 -1.38
C PRO A 616 24.93 -4.95 -0.95
N LEU A 617 23.69 -4.52 -0.77
CA LEU A 617 23.33 -3.16 -0.36
C LEU A 617 22.16 -3.21 0.64
N ARG A 618 22.03 -2.14 1.43
CA ARG A 618 20.89 -1.93 2.33
C ARG A 618 19.89 -1.01 1.60
N PRO A 619 18.72 -1.52 1.18
CA PRO A 619 17.79 -0.74 0.38
C PRO A 619 17.06 0.33 1.21
N ARG A 620 16.41 1.27 0.52
CA ARG A 620 15.56 2.33 1.04
C ARG A 620 14.27 2.36 0.24
N SER A 621 13.13 2.35 0.91
CA SER A 621 11.85 2.60 0.27
C SER A 621 11.66 4.11 0.13
N ILE A 622 12.14 4.69 -0.97
CA ILE A 622 12.02 6.13 -1.26
C ILE A 622 10.77 6.40 -2.10
N GLN A 623 10.59 5.66 -3.19
CA GLN A 623 9.48 5.89 -4.13
C GLN A 623 8.21 5.22 -3.63
N ASP A 624 7.08 5.89 -3.85
CA ASP A 624 5.77 5.29 -3.62
C ASP A 624 5.54 4.20 -4.69
N GLY A 625 5.06 3.03 -4.27
CA GLY A 625 4.71 1.91 -5.14
C GLY A 625 3.22 1.60 -5.04
N SER A 626 2.88 0.31 -4.89
CA SER A 626 1.51 -0.11 -4.54
C SER A 626 1.04 0.38 -3.17
N ILE A 627 1.96 0.88 -2.35
CA ILE A 627 1.72 1.57 -1.09
C ILE A 627 2.63 2.81 -1.02
N PRO A 628 2.26 3.85 -0.26
CA PRO A 628 3.19 4.92 0.09
C PRO A 628 4.49 4.37 0.68
N SER A 629 5.62 5.00 0.36
CA SER A 629 6.91 4.55 0.87
C SER A 629 7.00 4.71 2.39
N GLY A 630 7.74 3.82 3.06
CA GLY A 630 7.98 3.95 4.50
C GLY A 630 8.66 5.28 4.90
N ASN A 631 9.44 5.89 4.00
CA ASN A 631 9.99 7.23 4.21
C ASN A 631 8.92 8.34 4.08
N SER A 632 7.99 8.20 3.12
CA SER A 632 6.85 9.11 2.96
C SER A 632 5.97 9.13 4.22
N ILE A 633 5.70 7.95 4.80
CA ILE A 633 4.94 7.84 6.05
C ILE A 633 5.74 8.34 7.25
N ALA A 634 7.04 8.04 7.33
CA ALA A 634 7.88 8.52 8.41
C ALA A 634 7.93 10.06 8.46
N HIS A 635 7.93 10.72 7.30
CA HIS A 635 7.80 12.18 7.24
C HIS A 635 6.52 12.66 7.92
N GLU A 636 5.36 12.11 7.55
CA GLU A 636 4.08 12.46 8.17
C GLU A 636 4.10 12.20 9.69
N VAL A 637 4.59 11.04 10.12
CA VAL A 637 4.70 10.67 11.53
C VAL A 637 5.56 11.65 12.32
N LEU A 638 6.75 11.98 11.82
CA LEU A 638 7.67 12.91 12.47
C LEU A 638 7.05 14.31 12.56
N HIS A 639 6.44 14.79 11.47
CA HIS A 639 5.75 16.07 11.47
C HIS A 639 4.60 16.09 12.49
N LYS A 640 3.76 15.06 12.51
CA LYS A 640 2.63 14.95 13.45
C LYS A 640 3.09 14.85 14.90
N LEU A 641 4.16 14.11 15.18
CA LEU A 641 4.76 14.08 16.52
C LEU A 641 5.31 15.45 16.93
N TYR A 642 5.92 16.20 16.01
CA TYR A 642 6.34 17.57 16.31
C TYR A 642 5.14 18.45 16.66
N THR A 643 4.07 18.44 15.86
CA THR A 643 2.89 19.29 16.12
C THR A 643 2.18 18.92 17.43
N ARG A 644 2.22 17.64 17.84
CA ARG A 644 1.59 17.15 19.08
C ARG A 644 2.46 17.27 20.33
N THR A 645 3.79 17.26 20.19
CA THR A 645 4.71 17.19 21.35
C THR A 645 5.65 18.39 21.49
N GLY A 646 5.80 19.19 20.45
CA GLY A 646 6.72 20.32 20.39
C GLY A 646 8.20 19.97 20.40
N ARG A 647 8.55 18.69 20.26
CA ARG A 647 9.94 18.23 20.29
C ARG A 647 10.61 18.50 18.93
N GLU A 648 11.44 19.53 18.89
CA GLU A 648 12.15 20.03 17.70
C GLU A 648 12.89 18.94 16.91
N HIS A 649 13.46 17.94 17.60
CA HIS A 649 14.15 16.83 16.95
C HIS A 649 13.31 16.11 15.89
N TYR A 650 11.98 16.00 16.08
CA TYR A 650 11.11 15.41 15.07
C TYR A 650 10.97 16.29 13.82
N SER A 651 10.87 17.62 14.01
CA SER A 651 10.87 18.59 12.91
C SER A 651 12.18 18.50 12.10
N GLU A 652 13.33 18.46 12.79
CA GLU A 652 14.64 18.34 12.16
C GLU A 652 14.78 17.07 11.30
N LEU A 653 14.29 15.92 11.80
CA LEU A 653 14.30 14.68 11.03
C LEU A 653 13.34 14.74 9.83
N SER A 654 12.16 15.34 10.00
CA SER A 654 11.18 15.54 8.93
C SER A 654 11.78 16.38 7.78
N GLU A 655 12.42 17.51 8.11
CA GLU A 655 13.08 18.36 7.12
C GLU A 655 14.24 17.66 6.40
N LYS A 656 15.00 16.82 7.12
CA LYS A 656 16.07 16.01 6.52
C LYS A 656 15.53 15.02 5.47
N LEU A 657 14.33 14.45 5.67
CA LEU A 657 13.68 13.60 4.66
C LEU A 657 13.33 14.37 3.38
N ILE A 658 12.74 15.57 3.52
CA ILE A 658 12.44 16.43 2.38
C ILE A 658 13.71 16.77 1.61
N ASN A 659 14.76 17.17 2.33
CA ASN A 659 16.03 17.54 1.72
C ASN A 659 16.66 16.37 0.98
N GLN A 660 16.61 15.16 1.56
CA GLN A 660 17.11 13.94 0.93
C GLN A 660 16.32 13.57 -0.34
N ALA A 661 14.99 13.76 -0.33
CA ALA A 661 14.13 13.49 -1.48
C ALA A 661 14.17 14.60 -2.55
N SER A 662 14.75 15.77 -2.26
CA SER A 662 14.59 17.00 -3.05
C SER A 662 15.01 16.88 -4.52
N GLY A 663 16.12 16.19 -4.78
CA GLY A 663 16.64 15.97 -6.12
C GLY A 663 15.70 15.14 -6.99
N TYR A 664 15.07 14.10 -6.41
CA TYR A 664 14.10 13.24 -7.08
C TYR A 664 12.76 13.95 -7.24
N LEU A 665 12.25 14.56 -6.17
CA LEU A 665 10.97 15.28 -6.14
C LEU A 665 10.92 16.42 -7.17
N SER A 666 12.05 17.06 -7.46
CA SER A 666 12.16 18.10 -8.50
C SER A 666 12.12 17.56 -9.93
N GLN A 667 12.31 16.25 -10.14
CA GLN A 667 12.37 15.62 -11.46
C GLN A 667 11.14 14.75 -11.72
N GLN A 668 10.72 13.97 -10.72
CA GLN A 668 9.67 12.97 -10.79
C GLN A 668 8.72 13.11 -9.58
N PRO A 669 7.97 14.22 -9.48
CA PRO A 669 7.16 14.47 -8.29
C PRO A 669 6.04 13.45 -8.07
N MET A 670 5.49 12.87 -9.14
CA MET A 670 4.47 11.82 -9.04
C MET A 670 4.99 10.52 -8.40
N GLY A 671 6.28 10.22 -8.48
CA GLY A 671 6.86 9.03 -7.81
C GLY A 671 6.96 9.15 -6.29
N LEU A 672 6.63 10.32 -5.74
CA LEU A 672 6.64 10.66 -4.31
C LEU A 672 5.34 11.39 -3.92
N GLY A 673 4.22 10.99 -4.53
CA GLY A 673 2.94 11.67 -4.36
C GLY A 673 2.52 11.84 -2.91
N TYR A 674 2.71 10.81 -2.08
CA TYR A 674 2.34 10.87 -0.66
C TYR A 674 3.25 11.81 0.13
N LEU A 675 4.58 11.73 -0.09
CA LEU A 675 5.53 12.66 0.54
C LEU A 675 5.23 14.10 0.14
N LEU A 676 4.96 14.37 -1.14
CA LEU A 676 4.60 15.70 -1.61
C LEU A 676 3.30 16.21 -0.97
N GLY A 677 2.30 15.35 -0.83
CA GLY A 677 1.06 15.65 -0.10
C GLY A 677 1.32 16.00 1.35
N SER A 678 2.14 15.21 2.05
CA SER A 678 2.53 15.47 3.45
C SER A 678 3.36 16.76 3.60
N MET A 679 4.19 17.12 2.61
CA MET A 679 4.89 18.40 2.58
C MET A 679 3.96 19.59 2.39
N ILE A 680 2.89 19.44 1.60
CA ILE A 680 1.85 20.47 1.44
C ILE A 680 1.15 20.68 2.77
N GLU A 681 0.78 19.59 3.45
CA GLU A 681 0.17 19.63 4.79
C GLU A 681 1.10 20.30 5.81
N GLN A 682 2.39 19.95 5.86
CA GLN A 682 3.35 20.61 6.76
C GLN A 682 3.41 22.14 6.58
N ARG A 683 3.24 22.62 5.34
CA ARG A 683 3.31 24.06 5.04
C ARG A 683 2.01 24.81 5.32
N LYS A 684 0.87 24.16 5.06
CA LYS A 684 -0.45 24.76 5.22
C LYS A 684 -1.03 24.57 6.63
N GLY A 685 -0.55 23.58 7.37
CA GLY A 685 -1.20 23.03 8.55
C GLY A 685 -2.06 21.80 8.20
N GLU A 686 -2.33 20.99 9.22
CA GLU A 686 -3.26 19.86 9.10
C GLU A 686 -4.67 20.37 8.80
N THR A 687 -5.31 19.82 7.78
CA THR A 687 -6.68 20.20 7.39
C THR A 687 -7.69 19.25 8.02
N GLY A 688 -8.62 19.79 8.81
CA GLY A 688 -9.66 18.97 9.44
C GLY A 688 -10.23 19.58 10.72
N PRO A 689 -10.98 18.77 11.50
CA PRO A 689 -11.62 19.24 12.72
C PRO A 689 -10.67 19.33 13.92
N LEU A 690 -9.38 19.08 13.75
CA LEU A 690 -8.37 19.10 14.81
C LEU A 690 -7.15 19.86 14.33
N ALA A 691 -6.69 20.82 15.14
CA ALA A 691 -5.44 21.52 14.94
C ALA A 691 -4.66 21.63 16.25
N TYR A 692 -3.34 21.77 16.13
CA TYR A 692 -2.44 21.98 17.25
C TYR A 692 -1.72 23.32 17.09
N ALA A 693 -1.56 24.01 18.20
CA ALA A 693 -0.88 25.27 18.35
C ALA A 693 0.15 25.17 19.49
N ALA A 694 0.98 26.19 19.63
CA ALA A 694 1.89 26.40 20.74
C ALA A 694 2.86 25.24 20.92
N ARG A 695 3.32 24.66 19.80
CA ARG A 695 4.18 23.45 19.80
C ARG A 695 3.52 22.28 20.56
N GLY A 696 2.24 22.05 20.32
CA GLY A 696 1.46 20.96 20.91
C GLY A 696 0.92 21.24 22.31
N ASN A 697 1.18 22.41 22.89
CA ASN A 697 0.63 22.78 24.20
C ASN A 697 -0.80 23.29 24.13
N VAL A 698 -1.33 23.53 22.93
CA VAL A 698 -2.75 23.84 22.72
C VAL A 698 -3.28 22.96 21.60
N SER A 699 -4.42 22.30 21.83
CA SER A 699 -5.17 21.60 20.78
C SER A 699 -6.56 22.20 20.65
N ALA A 700 -7.00 22.42 19.41
CA ALA A 700 -8.34 22.88 19.11
C ALA A 700 -9.07 21.82 18.29
N ARG A 701 -10.22 21.35 18.79
CA ARG A 701 -11.09 20.43 18.06
C ARG A 701 -12.45 21.06 17.83
N GLY A 702 -12.89 21.13 16.58
CA GLY A 702 -14.22 21.60 16.22
C GLY A 702 -15.16 20.44 15.89
N ASP A 703 -16.42 20.54 16.32
CA ASP A 703 -17.51 19.66 15.93
C ASP A 703 -18.66 20.52 15.38
N LEU A 704 -19.22 20.14 14.24
CA LEU A 704 -20.34 20.83 13.60
C LEU A 704 -21.58 19.93 13.63
N LYS A 705 -22.57 20.29 14.46
CA LYS A 705 -23.82 19.54 14.66
C LYS A 705 -25.01 20.47 14.78
N GLU A 706 -26.07 20.20 14.02
CA GLU A 706 -27.41 20.78 14.23
C GLU A 706 -27.43 22.33 14.33
N GLY A 707 -26.70 23.02 13.45
CA GLY A 707 -26.64 24.50 13.44
C GLY A 707 -25.77 25.12 14.53
N LYS A 708 -24.97 24.29 15.23
CA LYS A 708 -24.02 24.69 16.25
C LYS A 708 -22.63 24.16 15.93
N ILE A 709 -21.62 24.98 16.19
CA ILE A 709 -20.22 24.54 16.22
C ILE A 709 -19.75 24.61 17.66
N THR A 710 -19.15 23.52 18.14
CA THR A 710 -18.47 23.50 19.44
C THR A 710 -16.99 23.30 19.19
N ILE A 711 -16.17 24.24 19.67
CA ILE A 711 -14.72 24.16 19.65
C ILE A 711 -14.25 23.82 21.05
N LYS A 712 -13.71 22.62 21.20
CA LYS A 712 -12.97 22.19 22.39
C LYS A 712 -11.53 22.63 22.25
N LEU A 713 -11.13 23.61 23.05
CA LEU A 713 -9.78 24.14 23.11
C LEU A 713 -9.12 23.69 24.42
N ASN A 714 -8.13 22.80 24.31
CA ASN A 714 -7.42 22.23 25.45
C ASN A 714 -6.02 22.85 25.55
N VAL A 715 -5.67 23.35 26.73
CA VAL A 715 -4.37 23.95 27.05
C VAL A 715 -3.64 23.04 28.03
N ALA A 716 -2.43 22.62 27.67
CA ALA A 716 -1.63 21.68 28.45
C ALA A 716 -1.27 22.24 29.84
N ASP A 717 -1.08 21.34 30.82
CA ASP A 717 -0.71 21.70 32.18
C ASP A 717 0.54 22.60 32.23
N GLY A 718 0.43 23.70 32.98
CA GLY A 718 1.51 24.70 33.12
C GLY A 718 1.55 25.74 31.99
N TRP A 719 0.66 25.65 31.01
CA TRP A 719 0.44 26.66 29.99
C TRP A 719 -0.90 27.36 30.16
N HIS A 720 -1.00 28.56 29.59
CA HIS A 720 -2.23 29.34 29.48
C HIS A 720 -2.24 30.10 28.16
N ILE A 721 -3.42 30.53 27.73
CA ILE A 721 -3.60 31.52 26.67
C ILE A 721 -4.37 32.72 27.22
N ASN A 722 -4.21 33.89 26.59
CA ASN A 722 -5.02 35.05 26.96
C ASN A 722 -6.50 34.79 26.63
N SER A 723 -7.41 35.28 27.47
CA SER A 723 -8.84 35.24 27.16
C SER A 723 -9.21 36.05 25.91
N ASN A 724 -10.46 35.96 25.46
CA ASN A 724 -11.02 36.82 24.41
C ASN A 724 -11.09 38.31 24.80
N GLN A 725 -10.99 38.63 26.10
CA GLN A 725 -10.95 40.00 26.62
C GLN A 725 -9.80 40.15 27.62
N PRO A 726 -8.53 40.26 27.16
CA PRO A 726 -7.39 40.45 28.04
C PRO A 726 -7.51 41.77 28.83
N LEU A 727 -7.00 41.78 30.07
CA LEU A 727 -7.05 42.97 30.93
C LEU A 727 -6.07 44.08 30.49
N GLN A 728 -5.09 43.74 29.65
CA GLN A 728 -4.05 44.64 29.18
C GLN A 728 -4.14 44.81 27.65
N PRO A 729 -4.03 46.05 27.13
CA PRO A 729 -4.32 46.35 25.73
C PRO A 729 -3.29 45.81 24.72
N ASN A 730 -2.13 45.37 25.19
CA ASN A 730 -1.02 44.87 24.38
C ASN A 730 -0.96 43.33 24.32
N LEU A 731 -1.86 42.62 24.99
CA LEU A 731 -1.94 41.17 24.94
C LEU A 731 -2.78 40.75 23.73
N GLN A 732 -2.35 39.69 23.05
CA GLN A 732 -3.12 39.16 21.92
C GLN A 732 -4.30 38.35 22.45
N PRO A 733 -5.56 38.76 22.16
CA PRO A 733 -6.73 38.04 22.61
C PRO A 733 -6.84 36.70 21.89
N THR A 734 -7.40 35.69 22.56
CA THR A 734 -7.89 34.52 21.84
C THR A 734 -9.13 34.92 21.05
N SER A 735 -9.07 34.79 19.73
CA SER A 735 -10.19 35.13 18.85
C SER A 735 -10.55 33.95 17.97
N VAL A 736 -11.84 33.88 17.62
CA VAL A 736 -12.37 32.91 16.68
C VAL A 736 -13.03 33.70 15.57
N THR A 737 -12.66 33.40 14.34
CA THR A 737 -13.26 34.00 13.14
C THR A 737 -13.78 32.91 12.21
N MET A 738 -14.87 33.22 11.52
CA MET A 738 -15.52 32.36 10.53
C MET A 738 -15.57 33.08 9.19
N ASP A 739 -15.93 32.34 8.12
CA ASP A 739 -16.21 32.94 6.81
C ASP A 739 -17.20 34.11 6.95
N GLU A 740 -16.84 35.28 6.41
CA GLU A 740 -17.52 36.56 6.59
C GLU A 740 -19.00 36.55 6.16
N LYS A 741 -19.40 35.54 5.38
CA LYS A 741 -20.77 35.35 4.90
C LYS A 741 -21.71 34.74 5.95
N ILE A 742 -21.20 34.26 7.08
CA ILE A 742 -21.97 33.59 8.12
C ILE A 742 -22.10 34.53 9.31
N GLN A 743 -23.32 35.01 9.58
CA GLN A 743 -23.62 35.72 10.83
C GLN A 743 -23.70 34.69 11.96
N ALA A 744 -22.78 34.78 12.91
CA ALA A 744 -22.63 33.81 13.99
C ALA A 744 -22.39 34.51 15.34
N ASP A 745 -23.02 33.99 16.38
CA ASP A 745 -22.81 34.40 17.76
C ASP A 745 -21.80 33.47 18.43
N ILE A 746 -20.65 34.02 18.83
CA ILE A 746 -19.53 33.28 19.41
C ILE A 746 -19.53 33.48 20.93
N HIS A 747 -19.70 32.38 21.67
CA HIS A 747 -19.75 32.34 23.12
C HIS A 747 -18.48 31.68 23.66
N PHE A 748 -17.62 32.48 24.29
CA PHE A 748 -16.43 32.01 25.01
C PHE A 748 -16.79 31.59 26.44
N PRO A 749 -16.02 30.68 27.06
CA PRO A 749 -16.20 30.36 28.48
C PRO A 749 -15.74 31.52 29.36
N GLU A 750 -16.14 31.51 30.64
CA GLU A 750 -15.68 32.48 31.62
C GLU A 750 -14.16 32.36 31.86
N PRO A 751 -13.38 33.44 31.74
CA PRO A 751 -11.95 33.38 31.90
C PRO A 751 -11.52 33.35 33.37
N LEU A 752 -10.36 32.73 33.61
CA LEU A 752 -9.70 32.73 34.92
C LEU A 752 -8.91 34.03 35.10
N GLN A 753 -9.11 34.70 36.24
CA GLN A 753 -8.26 35.83 36.63
C GLN A 753 -7.15 35.38 37.58
N ARG A 754 -5.90 35.55 37.17
CA ARG A 754 -4.74 35.09 37.96
C ARG A 754 -3.55 36.02 37.81
N SER A 755 -2.85 36.27 38.91
CA SER A 755 -1.51 36.88 38.89
C SER A 755 -0.46 35.79 38.72
N LEU A 756 0.45 35.98 37.77
CA LEU A 756 1.55 35.04 37.51
C LEU A 756 2.81 35.47 38.27
N LYS A 757 3.75 34.55 38.48
CA LYS A 757 4.97 34.83 39.25
C LYS A 757 5.79 36.00 38.71
N PHE A 758 5.72 36.25 37.40
CA PHE A 758 6.45 37.32 36.71
C PHE A 758 5.60 38.59 36.50
N GLN A 759 4.30 38.56 36.79
CA GLN A 759 3.39 39.69 36.59
C GLN A 759 2.39 39.80 37.75
N ALA A 760 2.60 40.81 38.61
CA ALA A 760 1.77 41.02 39.80
C ALA A 760 0.32 41.41 39.46
N THR A 761 0.11 42.10 38.33
CA THR A 761 -1.22 42.48 37.85
C THR A 761 -1.97 41.25 37.34
N PRO A 762 -3.22 41.02 37.76
CA PRO A 762 -4.02 39.92 37.25
C PRO A 762 -4.11 39.90 35.73
N LEU A 763 -4.06 38.70 35.16
CA LEU A 763 -4.29 38.40 33.76
C LEU A 763 -5.63 37.68 33.62
N SER A 764 -6.32 37.88 32.50
CA SER A 764 -7.54 37.14 32.14
C SER A 764 -7.19 36.04 31.14
N LEU A 765 -7.30 34.79 31.55
CA LEU A 765 -6.66 33.63 30.92
C LEU A 765 -7.63 32.47 30.70
N PHE A 766 -7.29 31.59 29.75
CA PHE A 766 -7.84 30.25 29.62
C PHE A 766 -6.75 29.20 29.93
N GLU A 767 -7.09 28.21 30.77
CA GLU A 767 -6.25 27.07 31.18
C GLU A 767 -7.08 25.78 31.03
N GLY A 768 -6.44 24.62 30.82
CA GLY A 768 -7.13 23.33 30.72
C GLY A 768 -8.12 23.25 29.54
N GLU A 769 -9.25 22.59 29.77
CA GLU A 769 -10.31 22.42 28.76
C GLU A 769 -11.25 23.64 28.71
N ASN A 770 -11.41 24.23 27.54
CA ASN A 770 -12.24 25.41 27.29
C ASN A 770 -13.18 25.13 26.11
N LEU A 771 -14.48 25.31 26.30
CA LEU A 771 -15.50 25.09 25.27
C LEU A 771 -15.98 26.42 24.71
N ILE A 772 -15.79 26.64 23.42
CA ILE A 772 -16.29 27.81 22.68
C ILE A 772 -17.45 27.35 21.82
N ASP A 773 -18.61 27.93 22.03
CA ASP A 773 -19.83 27.59 21.30
C ASP A 773 -20.17 28.67 20.27
N ILE A 774 -20.46 28.25 19.05
CA ILE A 774 -20.84 29.15 17.97
C ILE A 774 -22.21 28.74 17.45
N THR A 775 -23.15 29.68 17.47
CA THR A 775 -24.51 29.50 16.95
C THR A 775 -24.74 30.40 15.75
N PHE A 776 -25.45 29.91 14.73
CA PHE A 776 -25.73 30.66 13.51
C PHE A 776 -27.11 30.31 12.95
N ASP A 777 -27.74 31.24 12.24
CA ASP A 777 -29.13 31.14 11.80
C ASP A 777 -29.37 30.14 10.64
N SER A 778 -28.30 29.61 10.03
CA SER A 778 -28.40 28.71 8.88
C SER A 778 -28.31 27.23 9.28
N LEU A 779 -29.46 26.55 9.32
CA LEU A 779 -29.53 25.08 9.42
C LEU A 779 -28.88 24.34 8.23
N GLN A 780 -28.49 25.04 7.16
CA GLN A 780 -27.96 24.45 5.93
C GLN A 780 -26.43 24.48 5.82
N LEU A 781 -25.68 24.99 6.80
CA LEU A 781 -24.22 25.04 6.73
C LEU A 781 -23.63 23.62 6.60
N GLN A 782 -23.14 23.29 5.40
CA GLN A 782 -22.56 21.98 5.09
C GLN A 782 -21.08 21.90 5.43
N ALA A 783 -20.36 23.00 5.23
CA ALA A 783 -18.93 23.09 5.46
C ALA A 783 -18.57 24.52 5.86
N THR A 784 -17.55 24.67 6.70
CA THR A 784 -17.00 25.97 7.05
C THR A 784 -15.56 25.84 7.52
N THR A 785 -14.87 26.97 7.48
CA THR A 785 -13.51 27.11 7.97
C THR A 785 -13.53 28.06 9.17
N ILE A 786 -12.93 27.62 10.27
CA ILE A 786 -12.78 28.39 11.49
C ILE A 786 -11.30 28.74 11.66
N ARG A 787 -11.00 30.01 11.92
CA ARG A 787 -9.65 30.44 12.29
C ARG A 787 -9.62 30.85 13.75
N ILE A 788 -8.64 30.33 14.48
CA ILE A 788 -8.43 30.58 15.89
C ILE A 788 -7.07 31.25 16.04
N ALA A 789 -7.06 32.53 16.41
CA ALA A 789 -5.82 33.24 16.74
C ALA A 789 -5.62 33.21 18.25
N LEU A 790 -4.41 32.86 18.70
CA LEU A 790 -4.08 32.75 20.11
C LEU A 790 -2.61 33.07 20.40
N GLN A 791 -2.31 33.30 21.68
CA GLN A 791 -0.93 33.40 22.16
C GLN A 791 -0.79 32.57 23.45
N ALA A 792 0.04 31.53 23.38
CA ALA A 792 0.31 30.66 24.51
C ALA A 792 1.56 31.08 25.29
N CYS A 793 1.44 31.05 26.61
CA CYS A 793 2.48 31.41 27.55
C CYS A 793 2.56 30.37 28.68
N ASN A 794 3.71 30.31 29.33
CA ASN A 794 3.90 29.62 30.60
C ASN A 794 4.63 30.54 31.59
N ASP A 795 4.97 30.01 32.77
CA ASP A 795 5.67 30.76 33.83
C ASP A 795 7.05 31.32 33.42
N LYS A 796 7.61 30.91 32.28
CA LYS A 796 8.99 31.21 31.85
C LYS A 796 9.06 32.01 30.55
N LEU A 797 8.13 31.81 29.62
CA LEU A 797 8.14 32.43 28.30
C LEU A 797 6.73 32.51 27.69
N CYS A 798 6.59 33.43 26.74
CA CYS A 798 5.46 33.50 25.81
C CYS A 798 5.93 33.15 24.40
N LEU A 799 5.15 32.31 23.71
CA LEU A 799 5.38 32.01 22.31
C LEU A 799 4.87 33.17 21.42
N PRO A 800 5.37 33.29 20.18
CA PRO A 800 4.79 34.18 19.20
C PRO A 800 3.28 33.88 19.02
N PRO A 801 2.44 34.90 18.80
CA PRO A 801 1.05 34.68 18.41
C PRO A 801 0.97 33.83 17.16
N GLU A 802 -0.02 32.95 17.11
CA GLU A 802 -0.23 32.04 15.99
C GLU A 802 -1.72 31.93 15.68
N GLU A 803 -2.00 31.55 14.43
CA GLU A 803 -3.36 31.29 13.95
C GLU A 803 -3.41 29.83 13.48
N VAL A 804 -4.45 29.12 13.90
CA VAL A 804 -4.73 27.76 13.44
C VAL A 804 -6.10 27.70 12.77
N GLU A 805 -6.22 26.81 11.79
CA GLU A 805 -7.42 26.65 10.98
C GLU A 805 -8.07 25.29 11.24
N LEU A 806 -9.40 25.28 11.42
CA LEU A 806 -10.21 24.07 11.48
C LEU A 806 -11.14 24.04 10.27
N SER A 807 -11.16 22.91 9.56
CA SER A 807 -12.09 22.64 8.47
C SER A 807 -13.19 21.70 8.97
N LEU A 808 -14.40 22.24 9.12
CA LEU A 808 -15.56 21.53 9.65
C LEU A 808 -16.55 21.21 8.54
N ARG A 809 -17.16 20.02 8.61
CA ARG A 809 -18.20 19.58 7.68
C ARG A 809 -19.30 18.85 8.44
N ASN A 810 -20.55 19.09 8.05
CA ASN A 810 -21.71 18.48 8.67
C ASN A 810 -21.82 17.01 8.21
N ALA A 811 -21.83 16.07 9.16
CA ALA A 811 -21.82 14.64 8.87
C ALA A 811 -23.18 14.08 8.41
N LYS A 812 -24.27 14.86 8.48
CA LYS A 812 -25.62 14.29 8.67
C LYS A 812 -26.66 14.51 7.57
N ASN A 813 -26.35 15.01 6.39
CA ASN A 813 -27.41 15.33 5.42
C ASN A 813 -27.92 14.11 4.63
N GLY A 814 -28.50 13.12 5.33
CA GLY A 814 -29.43 12.19 4.72
C GLY A 814 -30.57 13.01 4.13
N TYR A 815 -30.72 12.93 2.80
CA TYR A 815 -31.95 13.30 2.13
C TYR A 815 -32.85 12.08 2.07
#